data_AF-A0A7X4DHL9-F1
#
_entry.id   AF-A0A7X4DHL9-F1
#
_cell.length_a   1.000
_cell.length_b   1.000
_cell.length_c   1.000
_cell.angle_alpha   90.00
_cell.angle_beta   90.00
_cell.angle_gamma   90.00
#
_symmetry.space_group_name_H-M   'P 1'
#
loop_
_entity.id
_entity.type
_entity.pdbx_description
1 polymer ?
#
loop_
_entity_poly.entity_id
_entity_poly.type
_entity_poly.pdbx_seq_one_letter_code
_entity_poly.pdbx_strand_id
1 'polypeptide(L)'
;MKATVWRSGAAVLLLIAAVGACTTEDDREPNRGIPTTIQISPASATLSYIHESTSFFANVFDQNGSDLYAPVFWSVSDTAILAVTGDSVSAVVTARANGSAMLLATAEEAVDTVTVTVRQTAGGLEVVSGNDQVGLQGTTLSEPLVVGVVDAGGTIASGVEIAFTPAEGSGTVSDTLAETDAQGRATTQWTLGDARRQSVAVAVGDLRQKFTATANSDPPMPDYALLEGLDFTRQDPLDTDIIEVSATISNLGDGAGPARFPVRLSLDGVTLANMDVDHIAPGEAATVIFTLGPLERGRREVGLEIDPAGGITEWEEENNLATGILSVVRQREIALGESVTLESSTADEVFLFRVEVPEGSDEALNIELSGGFGDADVFGHYDERPGYRYLYRCFGVDPETDELCQMVPARTGTYHIAVHAFTAFGPSTLTVTIGEKPVDPFDIELVFLDGGTGEQRGVIEKAARRWESVIARDVFDWDHAAADRVPAGTCGPGSPAVADRVDDIRVFVTVGSIDGPGNTVAQSGPCWVRPHPVEGAEGIWLQPTLAAIYLDAADVALVESEGMLESFVTHEMAHALGFVPEVWNRHDRLRNPSIPHSPGADTHFAGPRAVAAFDAAGGAAYARAKVPVENGATEGFSDSHWRESVFGDELMSPLLTGDVQPLSLITIESLYDIGYEVNVAAADEFEVRGAGARVVSGGVVFDLGNDVAPWRVRVL
;
A
#
# COMPACT_ATOMS: atom_id res chain seq x y z
N MET A 1 -51.09 74.02 2.84
CA MET A 1 -52.50 74.48 3.00
C MET A 1 -53.36 73.23 3.02
N LYS A 2 -53.92 72.82 4.18
CA LYS A 2 -55.33 73.06 4.60
C LYS A 2 -56.32 72.76 3.45
N ALA A 3 -57.38 71.97 3.56
CA ALA A 3 -58.12 71.39 4.69
C ALA A 3 -59.27 70.54 4.10
N THR A 4 -59.69 69.48 4.80
CA THR A 4 -61.08 69.02 5.13
C THR A 4 -62.26 69.35 4.15
N VAL A 5 -63.31 68.56 3.89
CA VAL A 5 -64.16 67.71 4.75
C VAL A 5 -65.36 67.12 3.92
N TRP A 6 -65.92 65.98 4.37
CA TRP A 6 -67.34 65.53 4.36
C TRP A 6 -68.00 64.54 3.36
N ARG A 7 -69.01 63.88 3.96
CA ARG A 7 -69.69 62.59 3.77
C ARG A 7 -70.98 62.65 2.93
N SER A 8 -71.54 61.45 2.71
CA SER A 8 -72.97 61.03 2.56
C SER A 8 -73.34 60.72 1.11
N GLY A 9 -74.07 59.67 0.72
CA GLY A 9 -74.89 58.71 1.44
C GLY A 9 -76.21 58.50 0.68
N ALA A 10 -76.54 57.22 0.41
CA ALA A 10 -77.85 56.64 0.10
C ALA A 10 -78.40 56.62 -1.34
N ALA A 11 -78.96 55.44 -1.64
CA ALA A 11 -79.49 54.89 -2.87
C ALA A 11 -80.96 55.23 -3.14
N VAL A 12 -81.42 55.08 -4.39
CA VAL A 12 -82.81 54.71 -4.76
C VAL A 12 -82.81 53.98 -6.12
N LEU A 13 -83.48 52.82 -6.16
CA LEU A 13 -83.88 52.04 -7.34
C LEU A 13 -84.94 52.76 -8.18
N LEU A 14 -84.92 52.59 -9.51
CA LEU A 14 -86.16 52.56 -10.31
C LEU A 14 -86.01 51.79 -11.63
N LEU A 15 -87.10 51.10 -11.98
CA LEU A 15 -87.26 50.05 -12.97
C LEU A 15 -87.97 50.60 -14.24
N ILE A 16 -87.78 49.89 -15.37
CA ILE A 16 -88.70 49.75 -16.54
C ILE A 16 -88.63 50.83 -17.65
N ALA A 17 -88.37 50.40 -18.89
CA ALA A 17 -89.41 50.28 -19.94
C ALA A 17 -88.83 49.84 -21.30
N ALA A 18 -89.47 48.83 -21.88
CA ALA A 18 -89.24 48.26 -23.19
C ALA A 18 -90.03 48.98 -24.30
N VAL A 19 -89.48 49.01 -25.52
CA VAL A 19 -90.15 49.11 -26.83
C VAL A 19 -89.15 48.49 -27.82
N GLY A 20 -89.43 47.63 -28.80
CA GLY A 20 -90.65 47.21 -29.45
C GLY A 20 -90.42 47.18 -30.97
N ALA A 21 -90.45 45.97 -31.54
CA ALA A 21 -90.82 45.62 -32.92
C ALA A 21 -89.82 45.66 -34.10
N CYS A 22 -90.03 44.62 -34.93
CA CYS A 22 -89.78 44.42 -36.36
C CYS A 22 -88.50 43.68 -36.82
N THR A 23 -88.80 42.45 -37.28
CA THR A 23 -88.01 41.45 -37.98
C THR A 23 -87.66 41.85 -39.42
N THR A 24 -86.44 41.52 -39.88
CA THR A 24 -86.10 40.54 -40.94
C THR A 24 -84.68 40.84 -41.43
N GLU A 25 -83.75 39.89 -41.30
CA GLU A 25 -82.87 39.42 -42.39
C GLU A 25 -81.91 38.33 -41.88
N ASP A 26 -81.49 37.52 -42.84
CA ASP A 26 -80.78 36.24 -42.76
C ASP A 26 -79.28 36.44 -42.48
N ASP A 27 -78.86 36.24 -41.22
CA ASP A 27 -77.45 36.11 -40.84
C ASP A 27 -77.23 34.71 -40.25
N ARG A 28 -77.13 33.68 -41.09
CA ARG A 28 -76.38 32.48 -40.70
C ARG A 28 -74.89 32.80 -40.83
N GLU A 29 -74.36 33.58 -39.88
CA GLU A 29 -72.93 33.49 -39.58
C GLU A 29 -72.61 32.02 -39.30
N PRO A 30 -71.51 31.47 -39.85
CA PRO A 30 -71.04 30.15 -39.43
C PRO A 30 -70.80 30.23 -37.92
N ASN A 31 -71.48 29.37 -37.16
CA ASN A 31 -71.42 29.26 -35.70
C ASN A 31 -69.99 29.49 -35.20
N ARG A 32 -69.67 30.72 -34.80
CA ARG A 32 -68.34 31.08 -34.33
C ARG A 32 -68.16 30.35 -33.00
N GLY A 33 -67.21 29.41 -32.92
CA GLY A 33 -66.95 28.68 -31.68
C GLY A 33 -66.67 29.66 -30.55
N ILE A 34 -67.42 29.57 -29.46
CA ILE A 34 -67.26 30.42 -28.27
C ILE A 34 -66.51 29.58 -27.24
N PRO A 35 -65.41 30.08 -26.65
CA PRO A 35 -64.74 29.41 -25.53
C PRO A 35 -65.75 29.18 -24.39
N THR A 36 -66.14 27.94 -24.14
CA THR A 36 -67.03 27.60 -23.00
C THR A 36 -66.32 26.82 -21.91
N THR A 37 -65.29 26.07 -22.27
CA THR A 37 -64.51 25.27 -21.33
C THR A 37 -63.03 25.46 -21.63
N ILE A 38 -62.22 25.60 -20.59
CA ILE A 38 -60.76 25.53 -20.67
C ILE A 38 -60.33 24.43 -19.72
N GLN A 39 -59.30 23.67 -20.10
CA GLN A 39 -58.76 22.58 -19.28
C GLN A 39 -57.25 22.69 -19.22
N ILE A 40 -56.73 22.90 -18.02
CA ILE A 40 -55.30 22.93 -17.73
C ILE A 40 -54.77 21.51 -17.52
N SER A 41 -53.62 21.20 -18.12
CA SER A 41 -52.88 19.96 -17.91
C SER A 41 -51.40 20.26 -17.64
N PRO A 42 -50.76 19.66 -16.62
CA PRO A 42 -51.34 18.74 -15.64
C PRO A 42 -52.35 19.43 -14.68
N ALA A 43 -53.21 18.65 -14.03
CA ALA A 43 -54.25 19.17 -13.12
C ALA A 43 -53.70 19.66 -11.76
N SER A 44 -52.42 19.39 -11.47
CA SER A 44 -51.66 19.91 -10.33
C SER A 44 -50.17 19.69 -10.57
N ALA A 45 -49.33 20.36 -9.80
CA ALA A 45 -47.90 20.06 -9.72
C ALA A 45 -47.33 20.33 -8.32
N THR A 46 -46.29 19.58 -7.96
CA THR A 46 -45.48 19.85 -6.77
C THR A 46 -44.05 20.13 -7.22
N LEU A 47 -43.52 21.28 -6.81
CA LEU A 47 -42.12 21.68 -7.01
C LEU A 47 -41.35 21.46 -5.71
N SER A 48 -40.19 20.82 -5.83
CA SER A 48 -39.30 20.32 -4.78
C SER A 48 -38.11 21.22 -4.46
N TYR A 49 -37.82 22.24 -5.28
CA TYR A 49 -36.79 23.26 -4.98
C TYR A 49 -37.16 24.64 -5.54
N ILE A 50 -36.57 25.69 -4.96
CA ILE A 50 -36.79 27.08 -5.43
C ILE A 50 -36.11 27.28 -6.78
N HIS A 51 -36.76 28.02 -7.69
CA HIS A 51 -36.40 28.13 -9.10
C HIS A 51 -36.68 26.90 -9.96
N GLU A 52 -37.18 25.80 -9.38
CA GLU A 52 -37.75 24.71 -10.18
C GLU A 52 -38.91 25.25 -11.02
N SER A 53 -39.00 24.77 -12.26
CA SER A 53 -40.05 25.19 -13.18
C SER A 53 -40.73 23.98 -13.80
N THR A 54 -42.03 24.10 -14.02
CA THR A 54 -42.83 23.10 -14.75
C THR A 54 -43.73 23.78 -15.77
N SER A 55 -44.11 23.04 -16.81
CA SER A 55 -44.95 23.54 -17.89
C SER A 55 -46.38 23.05 -17.75
N PHE A 56 -47.32 23.95 -18.02
CA PHE A 56 -48.76 23.70 -18.11
C PHE A 56 -49.24 24.05 -19.51
N PHE A 57 -50.26 23.33 -19.97
CA PHE A 57 -50.93 23.55 -21.24
C PHE A 57 -52.42 23.73 -21.00
N ALA A 58 -53.05 24.62 -21.76
CA ALA A 58 -54.48 24.81 -21.74
C ALA A 58 -55.11 24.42 -23.08
N ASN A 59 -56.09 23.53 -23.03
CA ASN A 59 -56.96 23.23 -24.17
C ASN A 59 -58.28 23.98 -23.97
N VAL A 60 -58.69 24.73 -24.99
CA VAL A 60 -59.96 25.47 -24.98
C VAL A 60 -60.95 24.72 -25.86
N PHE A 61 -62.18 24.55 -25.39
CA PHE A 61 -63.26 23.88 -26.10
C PHE A 61 -64.41 24.83 -26.36
N ASP A 62 -65.05 24.65 -27.52
CA ASP A 62 -66.26 25.36 -27.90
C ASP A 62 -67.51 24.79 -27.19
N GLN A 63 -68.66 25.42 -27.43
CA GLN A 63 -69.97 25.01 -26.88
C GLN A 63 -70.41 23.58 -27.25
N ASN A 64 -69.77 22.96 -28.23
CA ASN A 64 -70.04 21.59 -28.68
C ASN A 64 -68.99 20.58 -28.16
N GLY A 65 -68.02 21.04 -27.35
CA GLY A 65 -66.92 20.22 -26.83
C GLY A 65 -65.81 19.95 -27.85
N SER A 66 -65.74 20.71 -28.95
CA SER A 66 -64.67 20.60 -29.95
C SER A 66 -63.51 21.53 -29.61
N ASP A 67 -62.27 21.13 -29.92
CA ASP A 67 -61.08 21.97 -29.72
C ASP A 67 -61.24 23.32 -30.44
N LEU A 68 -60.98 24.39 -29.71
CA LEU A 68 -61.09 25.77 -30.18
C LEU A 68 -59.76 26.47 -29.96
N TYR A 69 -59.19 27.06 -31.01
CA TYR A 69 -58.03 27.92 -30.87
C TYR A 69 -58.47 29.32 -30.43
N ALA A 70 -58.26 29.63 -29.15
CA ALA A 70 -58.52 30.94 -28.55
C ALA A 70 -57.31 31.40 -27.71
N PRO A 71 -56.99 32.71 -27.67
CA PRO A 71 -55.91 33.21 -26.83
C PRO A 71 -56.16 32.94 -25.34
N VAL A 72 -55.26 32.19 -24.70
CA VAL A 72 -55.27 31.97 -23.25
C VAL A 72 -54.43 33.02 -22.53
N PHE A 73 -54.94 33.54 -21.42
CA PHE A 73 -54.22 34.41 -20.48
C PHE A 73 -53.98 33.69 -19.16
N TRP A 74 -52.72 33.72 -18.72
CA TRP A 74 -52.26 33.04 -17.50
C TRP A 74 -51.97 34.02 -16.37
N SER A 75 -52.34 33.65 -15.15
CA SER A 75 -51.98 34.39 -13.93
C SER A 75 -51.85 33.44 -12.73
N VAL A 76 -51.26 33.92 -11.64
CA VAL A 76 -51.16 33.17 -10.38
C VAL A 76 -51.84 33.93 -9.24
N SER A 77 -52.44 33.22 -8.30
CA SER A 77 -53.12 33.83 -7.15
C SER A 77 -52.17 34.50 -6.16
N ASP A 78 -50.91 34.05 -6.10
CA ASP A 78 -49.87 34.61 -5.23
C ASP A 78 -48.52 34.65 -5.94
N THR A 79 -48.07 35.86 -6.28
CA THR A 79 -46.79 36.10 -6.95
C THR A 79 -45.58 35.99 -6.04
N ALA A 80 -45.76 35.91 -4.71
CA ALA A 80 -44.68 35.65 -3.77
C ALA A 80 -44.28 34.17 -3.78
N ILE A 81 -45.23 33.27 -4.07
CA ILE A 81 -45.02 31.81 -4.09
C ILE A 81 -44.61 31.34 -5.49
N LEU A 82 -45.27 31.85 -6.54
CA LEU A 82 -45.05 31.41 -7.92
C LEU A 82 -44.78 32.58 -8.87
N ALA A 83 -43.95 32.34 -9.90
CA ALA A 83 -43.92 33.13 -11.12
C ALA A 83 -44.65 32.37 -12.23
N VAL A 84 -45.28 33.10 -13.15
CA VAL A 84 -45.81 32.51 -14.38
C VAL A 84 -45.41 33.34 -15.59
N THR A 85 -44.94 32.67 -16.64
CA THR A 85 -44.74 33.23 -17.97
C THR A 85 -45.35 32.28 -18.97
N GLY A 86 -46.29 32.75 -19.78
CA GLY A 86 -46.99 31.92 -20.75
C GLY A 86 -47.32 32.64 -22.05
N ASP A 87 -47.59 31.84 -23.08
CA ASP A 87 -48.15 32.28 -24.35
C ASP A 87 -49.64 31.90 -24.42
N SER A 88 -50.22 31.96 -25.63
CA SER A 88 -51.64 31.69 -25.85
C SER A 88 -52.06 30.23 -25.64
N VAL A 89 -51.15 29.30 -25.35
CA VAL A 89 -51.45 27.86 -25.23
C VAL A 89 -50.75 27.21 -24.03
N SER A 90 -49.59 27.74 -23.62
CA SER A 90 -48.73 27.14 -22.59
C SER A 90 -48.25 28.16 -21.57
N ALA A 91 -47.95 27.70 -20.36
CA ALA A 91 -47.34 28.49 -19.31
C ALA A 91 -46.23 27.72 -18.60
N VAL A 92 -45.11 28.40 -18.36
CA VAL A 92 -44.06 27.95 -17.46
C VAL A 92 -44.30 28.59 -16.10
N VAL A 93 -44.45 27.76 -15.08
CA VAL A 93 -44.60 28.17 -13.69
C VAL A 93 -43.32 27.87 -12.94
N THR A 94 -42.76 28.87 -12.26
CA THR A 94 -41.48 28.78 -11.52
C THR A 94 -41.70 29.01 -10.03
N ALA A 95 -41.11 28.17 -9.18
CA ALA A 95 -41.14 28.32 -7.73
C ALA A 95 -40.36 29.55 -7.26
N ARG A 96 -40.94 30.33 -6.33
CA ARG A 96 -40.30 31.48 -5.66
C ARG A 96 -40.20 31.32 -4.14
N ALA A 97 -41.18 30.68 -3.50
CA ALA A 97 -41.18 30.40 -2.07
C ALA A 97 -42.02 29.15 -1.78
N ASN A 98 -41.80 28.51 -0.62
CA ASN A 98 -42.64 27.42 -0.15
C ASN A 98 -44.10 27.88 0.07
N GLY A 99 -45.05 27.02 -0.24
CA GLY A 99 -46.48 27.28 -0.10
C GLY A 99 -47.29 26.77 -1.29
N SER A 100 -48.58 27.07 -1.32
CA SER A 100 -49.47 26.69 -2.42
C SER A 100 -50.13 27.93 -3.01
N ALA A 101 -50.16 28.01 -4.34
CA ALA A 101 -50.88 29.05 -5.07
C ALA A 101 -51.61 28.43 -6.28
N MET A 102 -52.65 29.11 -6.74
CA MET A 102 -53.44 28.66 -7.89
C MET A 102 -52.86 29.27 -9.17
N LEU A 103 -52.66 28.44 -10.20
CA LEU A 103 -52.48 28.87 -11.59
C LEU A 103 -53.86 29.00 -12.24
N LEU A 104 -54.14 30.17 -12.81
CA LEU A 104 -55.39 30.53 -13.45
C LEU A 104 -55.18 30.69 -14.96
N ALA A 105 -55.97 29.99 -15.77
CA ALA A 105 -56.03 30.15 -17.21
C ALA A 105 -57.42 30.69 -17.61
N THR A 106 -57.43 31.70 -18.48
CA THR A 106 -58.68 32.33 -18.94
C THR A 106 -58.70 32.47 -20.46
N ALA A 107 -59.83 32.12 -21.08
CA ALA A 107 -60.11 32.34 -22.49
C ALA A 107 -61.52 32.90 -22.61
N GLU A 108 -61.65 34.21 -22.85
CA GLU A 108 -62.91 34.95 -22.72
C GLU A 108 -63.58 34.73 -21.34
N GLU A 109 -64.77 34.15 -21.29
CA GLU A 109 -65.50 33.84 -20.03
C GLU A 109 -65.14 32.46 -19.46
N ALA A 110 -64.45 31.59 -20.23
CA ALA A 110 -64.03 30.28 -19.78
C ALA A 110 -62.81 30.40 -18.84
N VAL A 111 -62.91 29.74 -17.68
CA VAL A 111 -61.90 29.78 -16.63
C VAL A 111 -61.62 28.38 -16.10
N ASP A 112 -60.34 28.07 -15.89
CA ASP A 112 -59.91 26.89 -15.15
C ASP A 112 -58.74 27.25 -14.23
N THR A 113 -58.63 26.50 -13.13
CA THR A 113 -57.62 26.73 -12.11
C THR A 113 -57.02 25.43 -11.61
N VAL A 114 -55.70 25.41 -11.45
CA VAL A 114 -54.98 24.28 -10.86
C VAL A 114 -54.12 24.72 -9.70
N THR A 115 -54.00 23.88 -8.69
CA THR A 115 -53.13 24.14 -7.53
C THR A 115 -51.70 23.70 -7.83
N VAL A 116 -50.75 24.60 -7.59
CA VAL A 116 -49.32 24.30 -7.62
C VAL A 116 -48.75 24.49 -6.22
N THR A 117 -48.08 23.47 -5.71
CA THR A 117 -47.46 23.48 -4.38
C THR A 117 -45.95 23.49 -4.51
N VAL A 118 -45.29 24.37 -3.77
CA VAL A 118 -43.84 24.41 -3.61
C VAL A 118 -43.53 23.90 -2.21
N ARG A 119 -42.83 22.77 -2.13
CA ARG A 119 -42.35 22.19 -0.88
C ARG A 119 -40.90 21.76 -1.07
N GLN A 120 -39.97 22.61 -0.63
CA GLN A 120 -38.55 22.30 -0.67
C GLN A 120 -38.24 20.95 -0.02
N THR A 121 -37.46 20.13 -0.71
CA THR A 121 -36.86 18.90 -0.20
C THR A 121 -35.36 19.09 -0.07
N ALA A 122 -34.73 18.46 0.93
CA ALA A 122 -33.29 18.54 1.11
C ALA A 122 -32.54 17.96 -0.11
N GLY A 123 -31.63 18.75 -0.67
CA GLY A 123 -30.64 18.36 -1.67
C GLY A 123 -29.20 18.33 -1.14
N GLY A 124 -28.93 18.95 0.02
CA GLY A 124 -27.64 18.91 0.69
C GLY A 124 -27.73 19.25 2.18
N LEU A 125 -26.78 18.72 2.95
CA LEU A 125 -26.57 19.00 4.39
C LEU A 125 -25.19 19.61 4.59
N GLU A 126 -25.08 20.58 5.50
CA GLU A 126 -23.82 21.21 5.89
C GLU A 126 -23.74 21.39 7.41
N VAL A 127 -22.60 21.07 8.01
CA VAL A 127 -22.33 21.39 9.42
C VAL A 127 -22.08 22.89 9.58
N VAL A 128 -22.92 23.58 10.35
CA VAL A 128 -22.81 25.02 10.57
C VAL A 128 -22.08 25.35 11.87
N SER A 129 -22.39 24.66 12.97
CA SER A 129 -21.72 24.83 14.27
C SER A 129 -21.95 23.65 15.22
N GLY A 130 -21.19 23.59 16.31
CA GLY A 130 -21.35 22.59 17.36
C GLY A 130 -20.61 21.26 17.12
N ASN A 131 -19.74 21.18 16.11
CA ASN A 131 -18.90 19.99 15.88
C ASN A 131 -17.60 20.03 16.70
N ASP A 132 -17.03 18.85 16.94
CA ASP A 132 -15.73 18.64 17.60
C ASP A 132 -15.60 19.31 18.97
N GLN A 133 -16.72 19.39 19.69
CA GLN A 133 -16.75 19.99 21.01
C GLN A 133 -16.12 19.07 22.07
N VAL A 134 -15.65 19.68 23.16
CA VAL A 134 -15.15 18.97 24.35
C VAL A 134 -15.96 19.41 25.55
N GLY A 135 -16.41 18.46 26.37
CA GLY A 135 -17.23 18.74 27.55
C GLY A 135 -17.06 17.68 28.63
N LEU A 136 -17.61 17.95 29.82
CA LEU A 136 -17.62 16.94 30.89
C LEU A 136 -18.70 15.88 30.61
N GLN A 137 -18.41 14.63 30.94
CA GLN A 137 -19.36 13.51 30.88
C GLN A 137 -20.68 13.88 31.57
N GLY A 138 -21.81 13.56 30.92
CA GLY A 138 -23.14 13.86 31.46
C GLY A 138 -23.56 15.34 31.40
N THR A 139 -22.73 16.23 30.85
CA THR A 139 -23.05 17.68 30.77
C THR A 139 -23.48 18.10 29.38
N THR A 140 -24.31 19.15 29.33
CA THR A 140 -24.74 19.79 28.10
C THR A 140 -23.60 20.61 27.50
N LEU A 141 -23.30 20.37 26.22
CA LEU A 141 -22.28 21.11 25.47
C LEU A 141 -22.63 22.60 25.36
N SER A 142 -21.61 23.46 25.28
CA SER A 142 -21.80 24.91 25.28
C SER A 142 -22.39 25.44 23.97
N GLU A 143 -22.06 24.83 22.84
CA GLU A 143 -22.65 25.18 21.54
C GLU A 143 -23.68 24.13 21.12
N PRO A 144 -24.85 24.54 20.62
CA PRO A 144 -25.82 23.61 20.06
C PRO A 144 -25.33 23.08 18.71
N LEU A 145 -25.84 21.91 18.32
CA LEU A 145 -25.59 21.33 17.00
C LEU A 145 -26.46 22.06 16.00
N VAL A 146 -25.84 22.68 14.98
CA VAL A 146 -26.55 23.40 13.93
C VAL A 146 -26.16 22.81 12.58
N VAL A 147 -27.16 22.30 11.86
CA VAL A 147 -27.02 21.80 10.49
C VAL A 147 -27.80 22.69 9.54
N GLY A 148 -27.15 23.10 8.46
CA GLY A 148 -27.73 23.84 7.35
C GLY A 148 -28.24 22.89 6.27
N VAL A 149 -29.34 23.26 5.63
CA VAL A 149 -29.98 22.46 4.58
C VAL A 149 -30.17 23.34 3.35
N VAL A 150 -29.76 22.80 2.20
CA VAL A 150 -30.04 23.38 0.88
C VAL A 150 -30.92 22.42 0.08
N ASP A 151 -31.72 22.95 -0.85
CA ASP A 151 -32.48 22.16 -1.81
C ASP A 151 -31.63 21.75 -3.02
N ALA A 152 -32.20 20.97 -3.93
CA ALA A 152 -31.50 20.51 -5.14
C ALA A 152 -31.06 21.65 -6.08
N GLY A 153 -31.66 22.85 -5.94
CA GLY A 153 -31.28 24.05 -6.67
C GLY A 153 -30.17 24.85 -6.00
N GLY A 154 -29.65 24.41 -4.84
CA GLY A 154 -28.64 25.12 -4.05
C GLY A 154 -29.19 26.28 -3.24
N THR A 155 -30.52 26.41 -3.12
CA THR A 155 -31.15 27.45 -2.30
C THR A 155 -31.35 26.93 -0.87
N ILE A 156 -31.23 27.79 0.14
CA ILE A 156 -31.51 27.43 1.53
C ILE A 156 -32.94 26.85 1.67
N ALA A 157 -33.08 25.72 2.34
CA ALA A 157 -34.32 24.98 2.45
C ALA A 157 -34.95 25.12 3.84
N SER A 158 -36.10 25.80 3.91
CA SER A 158 -36.86 26.03 5.15
C SER A 158 -38.02 25.05 5.30
N GLY A 159 -38.37 24.67 6.54
CA GLY A 159 -39.46 23.75 6.85
C GLY A 159 -39.14 22.26 6.56
N VAL A 160 -37.86 21.91 6.51
CA VAL A 160 -37.39 20.53 6.33
C VAL A 160 -37.13 19.91 7.71
N GLU A 161 -37.77 18.78 8.01
CA GLU A 161 -37.55 18.04 9.26
C GLU A 161 -36.25 17.22 9.20
N ILE A 162 -35.38 17.41 10.19
CA ILE A 162 -34.07 16.77 10.33
C ILE A 162 -34.06 15.87 11.57
N ALA A 163 -33.58 14.63 11.41
CA ALA A 163 -33.41 13.70 12.52
C ALA A 163 -32.00 13.77 13.10
N PHE A 164 -31.92 13.81 14.44
CA PHE A 164 -30.68 13.73 15.22
C PHE A 164 -30.71 12.46 16.08
N THR A 165 -29.73 11.59 15.87
CA THR A 165 -29.64 10.28 16.52
C THR A 165 -28.26 10.11 17.17
N PRO A 166 -28.15 10.29 18.50
CA PRO A 166 -26.93 9.93 19.23
C PRO A 166 -26.60 8.44 19.04
N ALA A 167 -25.32 8.12 18.89
CA ALA A 167 -24.85 6.74 18.95
C ALA A 167 -25.01 6.17 20.38
N GLU A 168 -24.88 4.85 20.52
CA GLU A 168 -24.85 4.22 21.84
C GLU A 168 -23.73 4.83 22.71
N GLY A 169 -24.04 5.07 23.99
CA GLY A 169 -23.14 5.78 24.92
C GLY A 169 -22.94 7.28 24.62
N SER A 170 -23.48 7.83 23.50
CA SER A 170 -23.26 9.23 23.09
C SER A 170 -24.25 10.24 23.69
N GLY A 171 -24.96 9.86 24.74
CA GLY A 171 -25.83 10.75 25.50
C GLY A 171 -27.17 11.06 24.80
N THR A 172 -27.64 12.29 24.92
CA THR A 172 -28.98 12.70 24.47
C THR A 172 -28.97 14.06 23.79
N VAL A 173 -29.89 14.25 22.84
CA VAL A 173 -30.21 15.54 22.23
C VAL A 173 -31.55 16.05 22.75
N SER A 174 -31.71 17.37 22.90
CA SER A 174 -32.97 17.97 23.37
C SER A 174 -34.15 17.65 22.45
N ASP A 175 -33.88 17.68 21.14
CA ASP A 175 -34.82 17.42 20.08
C ASP A 175 -34.21 16.40 19.13
N THR A 176 -34.85 15.23 19.00
CA THR A 176 -34.45 14.18 18.06
C THR A 176 -34.97 14.43 16.64
N LEU A 177 -35.95 15.34 16.51
CA LEU A 177 -36.46 15.86 15.25
C LEU A 177 -36.54 17.39 15.36
N ALA A 178 -35.97 18.12 14.40
CA ALA A 178 -36.08 19.57 14.33
C ALA A 178 -36.31 20.04 12.89
N GLU A 179 -37.25 20.98 12.70
CA GLU A 179 -37.50 21.60 11.41
C GLU A 179 -36.52 22.75 11.13
N THR A 180 -36.12 22.93 9.87
CA THR A 180 -35.28 24.05 9.48
C THR A 180 -36.02 25.38 9.52
N ASP A 181 -35.38 26.39 10.11
CA ASP A 181 -35.91 27.76 10.20
C ASP A 181 -35.89 28.50 8.85
N ALA A 182 -36.21 29.81 8.86
CA ALA A 182 -36.21 30.65 7.66
C ALA A 182 -34.81 30.86 7.04
N GLN A 183 -33.75 30.49 7.75
CA GLN A 183 -32.36 30.51 7.28
C GLN A 183 -31.88 29.11 6.85
N GLY A 184 -32.77 28.11 6.85
CA GLY A 184 -32.46 26.75 6.46
C GLY A 184 -31.67 25.98 7.52
N ARG A 185 -31.77 26.35 8.80
CA ARG A 185 -31.00 25.74 9.90
C ARG A 185 -31.90 24.93 10.82
N ALA A 186 -31.49 23.70 11.11
CA ALA A 186 -32.06 22.89 12.18
C ALA A 186 -31.07 22.85 13.35
N THR A 187 -31.57 22.99 14.58
CA THR A 187 -30.75 23.11 15.79
C THR A 187 -31.22 22.15 16.87
N THR A 188 -30.29 21.52 17.59
CA THR A 188 -30.59 20.72 18.79
C THR A 188 -29.48 20.89 19.83
N GLN A 189 -29.81 20.77 21.11
CA GLN A 189 -28.82 20.86 22.19
C GLN A 189 -28.32 19.46 22.57
N TRP A 190 -27.01 19.25 22.60
CA TRP A 190 -26.41 17.94 22.91
C TRP A 190 -25.89 17.86 24.35
N THR A 191 -26.28 16.82 25.08
CA THR A 191 -25.74 16.42 26.38
C THR A 191 -24.94 15.13 26.22
N LEU A 192 -23.66 15.17 26.60
CA LEU A 192 -22.74 14.03 26.44
C LEU A 192 -23.15 12.85 27.31
N GLY A 193 -22.91 11.63 26.80
CA GLY A 193 -23.13 10.38 27.53
C GLY A 193 -21.84 9.81 28.12
N ASP A 194 -21.83 8.49 28.31
CA ASP A 194 -20.80 7.80 29.08
C ASP A 194 -19.56 7.41 28.26
N ALA A 195 -19.62 7.41 26.92
CA ALA A 195 -18.46 7.10 26.07
C ALA A 195 -17.45 8.28 25.99
N ARG A 196 -16.15 8.01 25.78
CA ARG A 196 -15.17 9.09 25.58
C ARG A 196 -15.37 9.82 24.25
N ARG A 197 -15.38 9.06 23.15
CA ARG A 197 -15.65 9.58 21.81
C ARG A 197 -17.14 9.51 21.55
N GLN A 198 -17.72 10.67 21.28
CA GLN A 198 -19.17 10.85 21.22
C GLN A 198 -19.58 11.20 19.79
N SER A 199 -20.74 10.73 19.35
CA SER A 199 -21.27 11.17 18.06
C SER A 199 -22.80 11.20 17.95
N VAL A 200 -23.28 12.12 17.11
CA VAL A 200 -24.69 12.25 16.72
C VAL A 200 -24.78 12.19 15.21
N ALA A 201 -25.54 11.22 14.70
CA ALA A 201 -25.90 11.14 13.29
C ALA A 201 -27.03 12.12 12.98
N VAL A 202 -26.94 12.75 11.82
CA VAL A 202 -27.94 13.68 11.28
C VAL A 202 -28.46 13.12 9.97
N ALA A 203 -29.78 13.04 9.82
CA ALA A 203 -30.38 12.43 8.64
C ALA A 203 -31.62 13.16 8.14
N VAL A 204 -31.75 13.22 6.81
CA VAL A 204 -32.99 13.59 6.10
C VAL A 204 -33.06 12.81 4.78
N GLY A 205 -34.12 12.02 4.60
CA GLY A 205 -34.19 11.08 3.46
C GLY A 205 -32.97 10.16 3.41
N ASP A 206 -32.19 10.25 2.33
CA ASP A 206 -30.92 9.51 2.14
C ASP A 206 -29.67 10.32 2.49
N LEU A 207 -29.80 11.62 2.77
CA LEU A 207 -28.69 12.47 3.15
C LEU A 207 -28.27 12.17 4.60
N ARG A 208 -26.96 12.14 4.84
CA ARG A 208 -26.35 11.86 6.13
C ARG A 208 -25.27 12.87 6.43
N GLN A 209 -25.19 13.30 7.68
CA GLN A 209 -24.09 14.06 8.25
C GLN A 209 -23.82 13.55 9.67
N LYS A 210 -22.65 13.84 10.24
CA LYS A 210 -22.29 13.43 11.60
C LYS A 210 -21.69 14.61 12.37
N PHE A 211 -22.07 14.72 13.64
CA PHE A 211 -21.40 15.53 14.64
C PHE A 211 -20.56 14.65 15.57
N THR A 212 -19.43 15.17 16.01
CA THR A 212 -18.48 14.53 16.92
C THR A 212 -18.22 15.40 18.14
N ALA A 213 -17.94 14.77 19.29
CA ALA A 213 -17.47 15.44 20.49
C ALA A 213 -16.59 14.50 21.32
N THR A 214 -15.85 15.05 22.28
CA THR A 214 -15.06 14.31 23.27
C THR A 214 -15.56 14.61 24.67
N ALA A 215 -15.90 13.56 25.42
CA ALA A 215 -16.22 13.66 26.84
C ALA A 215 -14.93 13.53 27.67
N ASN A 216 -14.78 14.41 28.65
CA ASN A 216 -13.80 14.29 29.72
C ASN A 216 -14.51 13.85 31.01
N SER A 217 -13.82 13.09 31.84
CA SER A 217 -14.29 12.57 33.10
C SER A 217 -13.83 13.46 34.27
N ASP A 218 -14.58 13.44 35.36
CA ASP A 218 -14.21 14.10 36.62
C ASP A 218 -14.45 13.12 37.80
N PRO A 219 -13.37 12.53 38.38
CA PRO A 219 -11.97 12.76 38.05
C PRO A 219 -11.56 12.16 36.68
N PRO A 220 -10.48 12.67 36.04
CA PRO A 220 -9.98 12.13 34.78
C PRO A 220 -9.60 10.63 34.85
N MET A 221 -9.97 9.85 33.84
CA MET A 221 -9.82 8.39 33.77
C MET A 221 -8.89 7.97 32.61
N PRO A 222 -8.02 6.97 32.80
CA PRO A 222 -7.22 6.40 31.72
C PRO A 222 -8.06 5.57 30.73
N ASP A 223 -7.46 5.19 29.62
CA ASP A 223 -7.98 4.22 28.64
C ASP A 223 -6.78 3.54 27.99
N TYR A 224 -6.19 2.58 28.70
CA TYR A 224 -5.06 1.80 28.24
C TYR A 224 -5.54 0.78 27.22
N ALA A 225 -4.90 0.73 26.05
CA ALA A 225 -5.36 -0.13 24.98
C ALA A 225 -4.20 -0.83 24.27
N LEU A 226 -4.43 -2.08 23.85
CA LEU A 226 -3.52 -2.87 23.01
C LEU A 226 -4.02 -2.92 21.56
N LEU A 227 -3.88 -1.81 20.83
CA LEU A 227 -4.45 -1.68 19.48
C LEU A 227 -3.66 -2.41 18.40
N GLU A 228 -2.36 -2.60 18.59
CA GLU A 228 -1.44 -3.17 17.58
C GLU A 228 -1.26 -4.69 17.70
N GLY A 229 -1.91 -5.33 18.68
CA GLY A 229 -1.76 -6.76 18.94
C GLY A 229 -0.42 -7.11 19.60
N LEU A 230 0.02 -8.36 19.42
CA LEU A 230 1.29 -8.87 19.93
C LEU A 230 2.30 -9.00 18.79
N ASP A 231 3.51 -8.47 18.99
CA ASP A 231 4.65 -8.72 18.14
C ASP A 231 5.54 -9.81 18.73
N PHE A 232 6.03 -10.72 17.89
CA PHE A 232 6.88 -11.83 18.29
C PHE A 232 8.17 -11.77 17.50
N THR A 233 9.31 -12.01 18.17
CA THR A 233 10.57 -12.16 17.44
C THR A 233 10.53 -13.33 16.45
N ARG A 234 9.64 -14.31 16.68
CA ARG A 234 9.32 -15.39 15.75
C ARG A 234 7.94 -16.00 16.01
N GLN A 235 7.16 -16.25 14.95
CA GLN A 235 5.81 -16.86 15.04
C GLN A 235 5.80 -18.40 15.07
N ASP A 236 6.85 -19.04 14.55
CA ASP A 236 7.00 -20.50 14.46
C ASP A 236 8.21 -21.02 15.29
N PRO A 237 8.41 -20.62 16.55
CA PRO A 237 9.61 -20.98 17.31
C PRO A 237 9.79 -22.49 17.45
N LEU A 238 11.04 -22.94 17.58
CA LEU A 238 11.34 -24.31 17.97
C LEU A 238 10.89 -24.58 19.42
N ASP A 239 10.66 -25.85 19.74
CA ASP A 239 10.37 -26.31 21.11
C ASP A 239 11.52 -26.06 22.11
N THR A 240 12.68 -25.63 21.62
CA THR A 240 13.84 -25.20 22.41
C THR A 240 14.09 -23.69 22.39
N ASP A 241 13.42 -22.94 21.52
CA ASP A 241 13.70 -21.51 21.34
C ASP A 241 13.19 -20.70 22.54
N ILE A 242 13.91 -19.62 22.84
CA ILE A 242 13.45 -18.54 23.69
C ILE A 242 13.22 -17.35 22.77
N ILE A 243 11.98 -16.87 22.69
CA ILE A 243 11.59 -15.72 21.88
C ILE A 243 11.19 -14.54 22.77
N GLU A 244 11.09 -13.36 22.18
CA GLU A 244 10.48 -12.21 22.86
C GLU A 244 9.09 -11.96 22.27
N VAL A 245 8.16 -11.59 23.15
CA VAL A 245 6.85 -11.06 22.80
C VAL A 245 6.78 -9.63 23.30
N SER A 246 6.41 -8.70 22.43
CA SER A 246 6.25 -7.30 22.77
C SER A 246 4.87 -6.79 22.39
N ALA A 247 4.43 -5.75 23.09
CA ALA A 247 3.19 -5.05 22.76
C ALA A 247 3.27 -3.58 23.16
N THR A 248 2.59 -2.73 22.40
CA THR A 248 2.49 -1.30 22.68
C THR A 248 1.18 -1.00 23.40
N ILE A 249 1.28 -0.47 24.62
CA ILE A 249 0.16 -0.02 25.43
C ILE A 249 0.01 1.49 25.21
N SER A 250 -1.14 1.93 24.70
CA SER A 250 -1.44 3.36 24.49
C SER A 250 -2.46 3.85 25.51
N ASN A 251 -2.27 5.04 26.08
CA ASN A 251 -3.30 5.68 26.90
C ASN A 251 -4.15 6.64 26.06
N LEU A 252 -5.34 6.19 25.65
CA LEU A 252 -6.32 6.93 24.88
C LEU A 252 -7.23 7.82 25.73
N GLY A 253 -7.06 7.79 27.06
CA GLY A 253 -7.95 8.39 28.04
C GLY A 253 -7.72 9.88 28.23
N ASP A 254 -8.30 10.45 29.28
CA ASP A 254 -8.06 11.83 29.70
C ASP A 254 -7.36 11.92 31.08
N GLY A 255 -7.21 10.79 31.78
CA GLY A 255 -6.46 10.63 33.00
C GLY A 255 -5.18 9.81 32.83
N ALA A 256 -4.19 10.08 33.67
CA ALA A 256 -2.90 9.37 33.66
C ALA A 256 -2.94 8.01 34.39
N GLY A 257 -4.07 7.64 35.01
CA GLY A 257 -4.19 6.44 35.82
C GLY A 257 -3.26 6.39 37.05
N PRO A 258 -3.00 5.20 37.62
CA PRO A 258 -2.11 5.04 38.76
C PRO A 258 -0.63 5.18 38.37
N ALA A 259 0.24 5.41 39.37
CA ALA A 259 1.69 5.54 39.15
C ALA A 259 2.31 4.29 38.49
N ARG A 260 1.73 3.12 38.74
CA ARG A 260 2.05 1.83 38.12
C ARG A 260 0.79 0.98 37.97
N PHE A 261 0.76 0.12 36.98
CA PHE A 261 -0.32 -0.84 36.76
C PHE A 261 0.21 -2.21 36.29
N PRO A 262 -0.47 -3.31 36.65
CA PRO A 262 -0.02 -4.65 36.29
C PRO A 262 -0.41 -5.02 34.86
N VAL A 263 0.48 -5.71 34.18
CA VAL A 263 0.26 -6.36 32.88
C VAL A 263 0.60 -7.83 33.01
N ARG A 264 -0.27 -8.70 32.51
CA ARG A 264 -0.17 -10.16 32.63
C ARG A 264 0.10 -10.80 31.28
N LEU A 265 1.16 -11.59 31.21
CA LEU A 265 1.41 -12.52 30.12
C LEU A 265 0.81 -13.89 30.46
N SER A 266 0.11 -14.49 29.50
CA SER A 266 -0.49 -15.81 29.59
C SER A 266 -0.19 -16.67 28.37
N LEU A 267 -0.21 -17.97 28.55
CA LEU A 267 -0.04 -18.99 27.51
C LEU A 267 -1.11 -20.06 27.69
N ASP A 268 -1.93 -20.27 26.66
CA ASP A 268 -3.14 -21.10 26.66
C ASP A 268 -4.06 -20.80 27.86
N GLY A 269 -4.20 -19.51 28.19
CA GLY A 269 -4.98 -19.03 29.33
C GLY A 269 -4.32 -19.20 30.70
N VAL A 270 -3.11 -19.77 30.78
CA VAL A 270 -2.35 -19.91 32.03
C VAL A 270 -1.39 -18.74 32.20
N THR A 271 -1.42 -18.06 33.33
CA THR A 271 -0.50 -16.96 33.63
C THR A 271 0.95 -17.44 33.69
N LEU A 272 1.82 -16.80 32.90
CA LEU A 272 3.26 -17.06 32.90
C LEU A 272 4.03 -16.02 33.71
N ALA A 273 3.70 -14.74 33.51
CA ALA A 273 4.42 -13.63 34.12
C ALA A 273 3.50 -12.44 34.35
N ASN A 274 3.89 -11.58 35.28
CA ASN A 274 3.30 -10.26 35.47
C ASN A 274 4.42 -9.22 35.45
N MET A 275 4.14 -8.05 34.91
CA MET A 275 5.03 -6.89 34.88
C MET A 275 4.27 -5.67 35.39
N ASP A 276 4.89 -4.87 36.25
CA ASP A 276 4.35 -3.55 36.59
C ASP A 276 4.87 -2.52 35.58
N VAL A 277 3.97 -1.87 34.88
CA VAL A 277 4.28 -0.79 33.92
C VAL A 277 4.13 0.55 34.63
N ASP A 278 5.10 1.44 34.42
CA ASP A 278 5.02 2.82 34.94
C ASP A 278 3.88 3.59 34.25
N HIS A 279 3.36 4.62 34.92
CA HIS A 279 2.29 5.47 34.39
C HIS A 279 2.54 5.94 32.95
N ILE A 280 1.48 5.97 32.15
CA ILE A 280 1.49 6.47 30.77
C ILE A 280 0.59 7.70 30.72
N ALA A 281 1.14 8.84 30.34
CA ALA A 281 0.35 10.08 30.24
C ALA A 281 -0.70 10.00 29.12
N PRO A 282 -1.81 10.77 29.18
CA PRO A 282 -2.81 10.80 28.12
C PRO A 282 -2.18 11.12 26.76
N GLY A 283 -2.46 10.29 25.75
CA GLY A 283 -1.93 10.42 24.39
C GLY A 283 -0.54 9.83 24.17
N GLU A 284 0.11 9.31 25.22
CA GLU A 284 1.41 8.63 25.13
C GLU A 284 1.23 7.10 25.06
N ALA A 285 2.32 6.40 24.75
CA ALA A 285 2.38 4.94 24.71
C ALA A 285 3.67 4.40 25.35
N ALA A 286 3.64 3.14 25.77
CA ALA A 286 4.80 2.41 26.26
C ALA A 286 4.84 0.99 25.69
N THR A 287 6.03 0.50 25.35
CA THR A 287 6.23 -0.88 24.89
C THR A 287 6.65 -1.76 26.05
N VAL A 288 5.97 -2.89 26.21
CA VAL A 288 6.35 -3.96 27.14
C VAL A 288 6.95 -5.12 26.36
N ILE A 289 7.96 -5.79 26.94
CA ILE A 289 8.65 -6.93 26.32
C ILE A 289 8.76 -8.05 27.36
N PHE A 290 8.37 -9.25 26.98
CA PHE A 290 8.53 -10.47 27.78
C PHE A 290 9.31 -11.52 27.01
N THR A 291 10.08 -12.35 27.72
CA THR A 291 10.72 -13.54 27.16
C THR A 291 9.81 -14.75 27.33
N LEU A 292 9.65 -15.55 26.28
CA LEU A 292 8.77 -16.71 26.22
C LEU A 292 9.53 -17.93 25.65
N GLY A 293 9.45 -19.06 26.35
CA GLY A 293 10.06 -20.33 25.93
C GLY A 293 11.10 -20.88 26.92
N PRO A 294 11.56 -22.14 26.75
CA PRO A 294 11.14 -23.12 25.73
C PRO A 294 9.66 -23.52 25.84
N LEU A 295 9.02 -23.81 24.71
CA LEU A 295 7.58 -24.10 24.65
C LEU A 295 7.30 -25.53 24.22
N GLU A 296 6.25 -26.14 24.78
CA GLU A 296 5.72 -27.39 24.24
C GLU A 296 5.20 -27.19 22.81
N ARG A 297 5.46 -28.18 21.96
CA ARG A 297 5.05 -28.23 20.55
C ARG A 297 3.54 -28.03 20.36
N GLY A 298 3.19 -27.51 19.19
CA GLY A 298 1.82 -27.31 18.75
C GLY A 298 1.42 -25.84 18.76
N ARG A 299 0.14 -25.61 18.44
CA ARG A 299 -0.45 -24.27 18.43
C ARG A 299 -0.62 -23.79 19.87
N ARG A 300 0.05 -22.68 20.21
CA ARG A 300 0.00 -22.05 21.54
C ARG A 300 -0.62 -20.67 21.42
N GLU A 301 -1.59 -20.36 22.26
CA GLU A 301 -2.19 -19.02 22.31
C GLU A 301 -1.49 -18.19 23.38
N VAL A 302 -0.92 -17.05 23.01
CA VAL A 302 -0.30 -16.09 23.92
C VAL A 302 -1.28 -14.96 24.13
N GLY A 303 -1.55 -14.60 25.39
CA GLY A 303 -2.39 -13.47 25.74
C GLY A 303 -1.64 -12.47 26.61
N LEU A 304 -1.78 -11.18 26.32
CA LEU A 304 -1.28 -10.09 27.14
C LEU A 304 -2.47 -9.22 27.57
N GLU A 305 -2.60 -9.03 28.87
CA GLU A 305 -3.77 -8.37 29.47
C GLU A 305 -3.32 -7.27 30.41
N ILE A 306 -3.82 -6.06 30.18
CA ILE A 306 -3.65 -4.90 31.06
C ILE A 306 -4.66 -5.02 32.21
N ASP A 307 -4.21 -4.70 33.41
CA ASP A 307 -5.02 -4.72 34.63
C ASP A 307 -5.92 -5.97 34.76
N PRO A 308 -5.33 -7.19 34.79
CA PRO A 308 -6.08 -8.44 34.80
C PRO A 308 -7.00 -8.64 36.03
N ALA A 309 -6.92 -7.76 37.02
CA ALA A 309 -7.76 -7.75 38.20
C ALA A 309 -8.94 -6.77 38.12
N GLY A 310 -8.98 -5.89 37.10
CA GLY A 310 -9.99 -4.83 36.94
C GLY A 310 -9.98 -3.83 38.10
N GLY A 311 -8.80 -3.47 38.61
CA GLY A 311 -8.63 -2.53 39.70
C GLY A 311 -8.59 -1.06 39.26
N ILE A 312 -8.37 -0.80 37.97
CA ILE A 312 -8.35 0.51 37.33
C ILE A 312 -9.69 0.66 36.62
N THR A 313 -10.30 1.84 36.77
CA THR A 313 -11.51 2.17 36.02
C THR A 313 -11.10 2.94 34.78
N GLU A 314 -11.44 2.40 33.62
CA GLU A 314 -11.04 2.93 32.32
C GLU A 314 -12.25 3.37 31.49
N TRP A 315 -12.02 4.13 30.43
CA TRP A 315 -13.10 4.47 29.50
C TRP A 315 -13.62 3.25 28.72
N GLU A 316 -12.76 2.30 28.37
CA GLU A 316 -13.13 1.09 27.64
C GLU A 316 -12.35 -0.13 28.12
N GLU A 317 -12.97 -0.92 29.00
CA GLU A 317 -12.34 -2.12 29.61
C GLU A 317 -12.12 -3.28 28.61
N GLU A 318 -12.79 -3.25 27.45
CA GLU A 318 -12.76 -4.34 26.48
C GLU A 318 -11.50 -4.35 25.60
N ASN A 319 -10.75 -3.25 25.54
CA ASN A 319 -9.56 -3.09 24.70
C ASN A 319 -8.23 -3.42 25.45
N ASN A 320 -8.36 -3.98 26.66
CA ASN A 320 -7.26 -4.34 27.57
C ASN A 320 -6.58 -5.69 27.25
N LEU A 321 -7.07 -6.46 26.28
CA LEU A 321 -6.54 -7.80 25.94
C LEU A 321 -6.09 -7.86 24.49
N ALA A 322 -4.85 -8.31 24.28
CA ALA A 322 -4.36 -8.75 22.97
C ALA A 322 -3.96 -10.23 23.03
N THR A 323 -4.28 -10.97 21.97
CA THR A 323 -3.87 -12.36 21.80
C THR A 323 -3.11 -12.58 20.50
N GLY A 324 -2.24 -13.58 20.51
CA GLY A 324 -1.44 -14.02 19.37
C GLY A 324 -1.27 -15.53 19.38
N ILE A 325 -0.92 -16.12 18.24
CA ILE A 325 -0.79 -17.57 18.11
C ILE A 325 0.63 -17.90 17.66
N LEU A 326 1.26 -18.83 18.38
CA LEU A 326 2.54 -19.42 18.02
C LEU A 326 2.36 -20.85 17.54
N SER A 327 3.02 -21.19 16.44
CA SER A 327 3.09 -22.57 15.96
C SER A 327 4.43 -23.17 16.38
N VAL A 328 4.49 -23.74 17.58
CA VAL A 328 5.74 -24.27 18.12
C VAL A 328 6.05 -25.59 17.43
N VAL A 329 7.18 -25.64 16.73
CA VAL A 329 7.60 -26.81 15.94
C VAL A 329 8.78 -27.51 16.59
N ARG A 330 9.03 -28.77 16.22
CA ARG A 330 10.24 -29.48 16.64
C ARG A 330 11.22 -29.54 15.48
N GLN A 331 12.50 -29.33 15.76
CA GLN A 331 13.59 -29.60 14.83
C GLN A 331 14.47 -30.72 15.36
N ARG A 332 14.65 -31.78 14.57
CA ARG A 332 15.51 -32.91 14.94
C ARG A 332 16.95 -32.65 14.49
N GLU A 333 17.91 -32.86 15.38
CA GLU A 333 19.32 -32.89 15.00
C GLU A 333 19.68 -34.23 14.34
N ILE A 334 20.43 -34.18 13.25
CA ILE A 334 21.01 -35.34 12.54
C ILE A 334 22.50 -35.11 12.32
N ALA A 335 23.31 -36.15 12.47
CA ALA A 335 24.73 -36.06 12.17
C ALA A 335 25.01 -36.19 10.66
N LEU A 336 26.12 -35.62 10.19
CA LEU A 336 26.61 -35.87 8.83
C LEU A 336 26.80 -37.38 8.60
N GLY A 337 26.27 -37.90 7.49
CA GLY A 337 26.25 -39.31 7.12
C GLY A 337 25.23 -40.16 7.87
N GLU A 338 24.47 -39.61 8.83
CA GLU A 338 23.33 -40.30 9.44
C GLU A 338 22.16 -40.33 8.46
N SER A 339 21.49 -41.49 8.39
CA SER A 339 20.27 -41.66 7.61
C SER A 339 19.04 -41.72 8.52
N VAL A 340 17.98 -41.02 8.13
CA VAL A 340 16.70 -40.98 8.84
C VAL A 340 15.58 -41.43 7.92
N THR A 341 14.80 -42.42 8.34
CA THR A 341 13.59 -42.83 7.61
C THR A 341 12.41 -41.94 8.00
N LEU A 342 11.69 -41.44 6.99
CA LEU A 342 10.53 -40.57 7.09
C LEU A 342 9.36 -41.15 6.28
N GLU A 343 8.15 -40.93 6.76
CA GLU A 343 6.91 -41.22 6.05
C GLU A 343 5.84 -40.25 6.54
N SER A 344 4.91 -39.87 5.67
CA SER A 344 3.71 -39.15 6.06
C SER A 344 2.49 -39.70 5.34
N SER A 345 1.38 -39.80 6.10
CA SER A 345 0.08 -40.17 5.56
C SER A 345 -0.78 -38.97 5.16
N THR A 346 -0.29 -37.76 5.39
CA THR A 346 -1.02 -36.50 5.19
C THR A 346 -0.22 -35.56 4.31
N ALA A 347 -0.91 -34.83 3.44
CA ALA A 347 -0.31 -33.71 2.73
C ALA A 347 -0.06 -32.53 3.68
N ASP A 348 0.85 -31.65 3.29
CA ASP A 348 1.31 -30.42 3.94
C ASP A 348 1.99 -30.61 5.31
N GLU A 349 2.37 -31.84 5.69
CA GLU A 349 3.17 -32.06 6.89
C GLU A 349 4.63 -31.63 6.65
N VAL A 350 5.19 -30.86 7.59
CA VAL A 350 6.59 -30.39 7.54
C VAL A 350 7.42 -31.09 8.62
N PHE A 351 8.53 -31.68 8.21
CA PHE A 351 9.55 -32.23 9.11
C PHE A 351 10.78 -31.30 9.08
N LEU A 352 11.21 -30.84 10.24
CA LEU A 352 12.38 -29.97 10.36
C LEU A 352 13.56 -30.73 10.93
N PHE A 353 14.73 -30.56 10.29
CA PHE A 353 16.00 -31.07 10.76
C PHE A 353 17.04 -29.97 10.85
N ARG A 354 18.07 -30.20 11.65
CA ARG A 354 19.30 -29.42 11.63
C ARG A 354 20.51 -30.34 11.59
N VAL A 355 21.58 -29.86 10.96
CA VAL A 355 22.88 -30.53 10.92
C VAL A 355 23.97 -29.51 11.21
N GLU A 356 24.94 -29.90 12.02
CA GLU A 356 26.11 -29.09 12.31
C GLU A 356 27.26 -29.50 11.39
N VAL A 357 27.80 -28.54 10.64
CA VAL A 357 29.01 -28.70 9.84
C VAL A 357 30.18 -28.11 10.61
N PRO A 358 31.07 -28.94 11.20
CA PRO A 358 32.12 -28.44 12.09
C PRO A 358 33.26 -27.74 11.34
N GLU A 359 33.56 -28.17 10.12
CA GLU A 359 34.63 -27.65 9.28
C GLU A 359 34.10 -27.51 7.85
N GLY A 360 34.36 -26.36 7.22
CA GLY A 360 33.95 -26.11 5.86
C GLY A 360 34.76 -26.92 4.84
N SER A 361 34.23 -27.04 3.63
CA SER A 361 34.81 -27.76 2.50
C SER A 361 34.44 -27.05 1.20
N ASP A 362 35.31 -27.09 0.20
CA ASP A 362 35.00 -26.63 -1.17
C ASP A 362 33.95 -27.53 -1.87
N GLU A 363 33.66 -28.69 -1.28
CA GLU A 363 32.65 -29.63 -1.75
C GLU A 363 31.23 -29.21 -1.32
N ALA A 364 30.22 -29.69 -2.04
CA ALA A 364 28.82 -29.44 -1.68
C ALA A 364 28.38 -30.21 -0.43
N LEU A 365 27.56 -29.56 0.40
CA LEU A 365 26.67 -30.23 1.33
C LEU A 365 25.45 -30.74 0.54
N ASN A 366 25.25 -32.04 0.52
CA ASN A 366 24.12 -32.69 -0.15
C ASN A 366 23.07 -33.06 0.89
N ILE A 367 21.84 -32.61 0.68
CA ILE A 367 20.65 -33.04 1.40
C ILE A 367 19.85 -33.90 0.44
N GLU A 368 19.78 -35.20 0.71
CA GLU A 368 19.15 -36.17 -0.16
C GLU A 368 17.99 -36.85 0.56
N LEU A 369 16.83 -36.86 -0.07
CA LEU A 369 15.72 -37.75 0.29
C LEU A 369 15.60 -38.80 -0.81
N SER A 370 15.59 -40.07 -0.44
CA SER A 370 15.60 -41.16 -1.43
C SER A 370 14.73 -42.35 -1.05
N GLY A 371 14.18 -42.99 -2.08
CA GLY A 371 13.26 -44.11 -2.02
C GLY A 371 11.84 -43.71 -1.63
N GLY A 372 10.97 -44.73 -1.56
CA GLY A 372 9.57 -44.59 -1.16
C GLY A 372 8.63 -44.33 -2.34
N PHE A 373 7.42 -43.87 -2.01
CA PHE A 373 6.45 -43.36 -2.98
C PHE A 373 6.07 -41.93 -2.58
N GLY A 374 5.29 -41.27 -3.46
CA GLY A 374 4.70 -39.97 -3.17
C GLY A 374 5.53 -38.82 -3.70
N ASP A 375 5.31 -37.68 -3.09
CA ASP A 375 5.87 -36.39 -3.47
C ASP A 375 6.19 -35.62 -2.18
N ALA A 376 7.48 -35.45 -1.91
CA ALA A 376 7.96 -34.73 -0.75
C ALA A 376 9.28 -34.01 -1.03
N ASP A 377 9.19 -32.69 -1.00
CA ASP A 377 10.27 -31.77 -1.33
C ASP A 377 11.23 -31.57 -0.16
N VAL A 378 12.49 -31.29 -0.50
CA VAL A 378 13.56 -31.00 0.45
C VAL A 378 14.03 -29.57 0.28
N PHE A 379 14.17 -28.86 1.40
CA PHE A 379 14.65 -27.49 1.43
C PHE A 379 15.85 -27.36 2.37
N GLY A 380 16.90 -26.65 1.94
CA GLY A 380 18.12 -26.39 2.70
C GLY A 380 18.40 -24.88 2.88
N HIS A 381 18.84 -24.48 4.06
CA HIS A 381 19.27 -23.11 4.35
C HIS A 381 20.41 -23.10 5.37
N TYR A 382 21.36 -22.19 5.21
CA TYR A 382 22.52 -22.05 6.09
C TYR A 382 22.28 -21.00 7.20
N ASP A 383 22.73 -21.34 8.40
CA ASP A 383 22.81 -20.56 9.64
C ASP A 383 21.48 -20.17 10.31
N GLU A 384 20.60 -19.41 9.67
CA GLU A 384 19.28 -19.10 10.26
C GLU A 384 18.16 -19.94 9.65
N ARG A 385 17.19 -20.39 10.46
CA ARG A 385 16.04 -21.16 9.98
C ARG A 385 15.00 -20.24 9.35
N PRO A 386 14.67 -20.38 8.05
CA PRO A 386 13.59 -19.61 7.47
C PRO A 386 12.23 -20.04 8.07
N GLY A 387 11.33 -19.07 8.30
CA GLY A 387 9.97 -19.34 8.80
C GLY A 387 8.99 -19.82 7.72
N TYR A 388 9.42 -19.78 6.46
CA TYR A 388 8.62 -20.17 5.30
C TYR A 388 9.51 -20.94 4.31
N ARG A 389 9.01 -22.05 3.78
CA ARG A 389 9.81 -22.97 2.94
C ARG A 389 10.41 -22.32 1.70
N TYR A 390 9.75 -21.34 1.09
CA TYR A 390 10.27 -20.65 -0.11
C TYR A 390 11.36 -19.61 0.19
N LEU A 391 11.64 -19.35 1.47
CA LEU A 391 12.79 -18.54 1.91
C LEU A 391 14.05 -19.40 2.12
N TYR A 392 13.97 -20.72 1.92
CA TYR A 392 15.15 -21.57 1.88
C TYR A 392 15.98 -21.27 0.62
N ARG A 393 17.26 -21.65 0.64
CA ARG A 393 18.23 -21.34 -0.42
C ARG A 393 18.31 -22.43 -1.47
N CYS A 394 18.17 -23.65 -1.02
CA CYS A 394 18.33 -24.82 -1.84
C CYS A 394 17.04 -25.64 -1.83
N PHE A 395 16.68 -26.13 -3.01
CA PHE A 395 15.40 -26.74 -3.32
C PHE A 395 15.64 -28.07 -4.04
N GLY A 396 15.11 -29.15 -3.50
CA GLY A 396 14.77 -30.37 -4.22
C GLY A 396 13.24 -30.39 -4.29
N VAL A 397 12.70 -30.27 -5.49
CA VAL A 397 11.26 -30.09 -5.79
C VAL A 397 10.83 -30.95 -6.99
N ASP A 398 11.53 -32.07 -7.20
CA ASP A 398 11.14 -33.05 -8.18
C ASP A 398 9.73 -33.60 -7.83
N PRO A 399 8.86 -33.89 -8.82
CA PRO A 399 7.51 -34.38 -8.56
C PRO A 399 7.45 -35.81 -7.95
N GLU A 400 8.60 -36.36 -7.58
CA GLU A 400 8.80 -37.64 -6.93
C GLU A 400 9.65 -37.40 -5.66
N THR A 401 9.47 -38.23 -4.62
CA THR A 401 10.21 -38.09 -3.35
C THR A 401 11.75 -38.21 -3.44
N ASP A 402 12.29 -38.62 -4.58
CA ASP A 402 13.74 -38.72 -4.79
C ASP A 402 14.31 -37.32 -5.07
N GLU A 403 14.77 -36.66 -4.01
CA GLU A 403 15.17 -35.27 -4.02
C GLU A 403 16.65 -35.08 -3.72
N LEU A 404 17.26 -34.11 -4.42
CA LEU A 404 18.62 -33.66 -4.12
C LEU A 404 18.69 -32.14 -4.06
N CYS A 405 19.05 -31.65 -2.88
CA CYS A 405 19.37 -30.26 -2.65
C CYS A 405 20.85 -30.13 -2.27
N GLN A 406 21.62 -29.33 -3.03
CA GLN A 406 23.04 -29.09 -2.81
C GLN A 406 23.36 -27.64 -2.44
N MET A 407 24.21 -27.43 -1.43
CA MET A 407 24.73 -26.11 -1.06
C MET A 407 26.26 -26.14 -1.16
N VAL A 408 26.85 -25.26 -1.95
CA VAL A 408 28.28 -25.27 -2.26
C VAL A 408 28.88 -23.86 -2.15
N PRO A 409 30.06 -23.69 -1.54
CA PRO A 409 30.77 -24.68 -0.73
C PRO A 409 30.03 -25.00 0.58
N ALA A 410 30.31 -26.17 1.17
CA ALA A 410 29.85 -26.47 2.52
C ALA A 410 30.59 -25.57 3.53
N ARG A 411 29.88 -24.59 4.09
CA ARG A 411 30.36 -23.69 5.15
C ARG A 411 30.28 -24.30 6.54
N THR A 412 31.18 -23.91 7.44
CA THR A 412 31.05 -24.22 8.88
C THR A 412 29.82 -23.55 9.47
N GLY A 413 29.04 -24.29 10.26
CA GLY A 413 27.89 -23.79 11.00
C GLY A 413 26.68 -24.71 10.91
N THR A 414 25.53 -24.19 11.34
CA THR A 414 24.27 -24.92 11.35
C THR A 414 23.60 -24.85 9.99
N TYR A 415 23.08 -25.96 9.50
CA TYR A 415 22.15 -25.97 8.36
C TYR A 415 20.79 -26.42 8.84
N HIS A 416 19.77 -25.73 8.35
CA HIS A 416 18.38 -26.05 8.59
C HIS A 416 17.80 -26.71 7.35
N ILE A 417 17.09 -27.81 7.60
CA ILE A 417 16.51 -28.64 6.56
C ILE A 417 15.02 -28.74 6.84
N ALA A 418 14.20 -28.58 5.81
CA ALA A 418 12.78 -28.89 5.85
C ALA A 418 12.46 -29.97 4.82
N VAL A 419 11.63 -30.93 5.20
CA VAL A 419 11.01 -31.89 4.29
C VAL A 419 9.51 -31.62 4.31
N HIS A 420 8.92 -31.30 3.16
CA HIS A 420 7.50 -30.97 3.04
C HIS A 420 6.76 -32.06 2.27
N ALA A 421 5.76 -32.67 2.90
CA ALA A 421 4.93 -33.68 2.26
C ALA A 421 3.90 -33.04 1.32
N PHE A 422 4.20 -32.82 0.04
CA PHE A 422 3.19 -32.34 -0.92
C PHE A 422 2.05 -33.34 -1.09
N THR A 423 2.37 -34.63 -1.06
CA THR A 423 1.40 -35.70 -0.92
C THR A 423 1.82 -36.68 0.18
N ALA A 424 0.99 -37.68 0.47
CA ALA A 424 1.41 -38.78 1.32
C ALA A 424 2.64 -39.47 0.70
N PHE A 425 3.68 -39.70 1.50
CA PHE A 425 4.96 -40.22 1.02
C PHE A 425 5.56 -41.25 1.99
N GLY A 426 6.53 -42.02 1.47
CA GLY A 426 7.43 -42.83 2.27
C GLY A 426 7.27 -44.35 2.10
N PRO A 427 8.00 -45.16 2.90
CA PRO A 427 9.14 -44.75 3.70
C PRO A 427 10.30 -44.29 2.80
N SER A 428 10.80 -43.10 3.06
CA SER A 428 11.91 -42.45 2.32
C SER A 428 13.05 -42.16 3.29
N THR A 429 14.28 -42.08 2.79
CA THR A 429 15.49 -41.94 3.61
C THR A 429 16.14 -40.59 3.38
N LEU A 430 16.12 -39.74 4.40
CA LEU A 430 16.86 -38.48 4.43
C LEU A 430 18.31 -38.76 4.85
N THR A 431 19.28 -38.29 4.08
CA THR A 431 20.72 -38.34 4.42
C THR A 431 21.35 -37.00 4.09
N VAL A 432 22.32 -36.56 4.92
CA VAL A 432 23.11 -35.36 4.65
C VAL A 432 24.58 -35.71 4.59
N THR A 433 25.26 -35.39 3.49
CA THR A 433 26.68 -35.67 3.28
C THR A 433 27.43 -34.43 2.77
N ILE A 434 28.76 -34.49 2.78
CA ILE A 434 29.62 -33.52 2.10
C ILE A 434 30.36 -34.27 0.99
N GLY A 435 30.39 -33.71 -0.22
CA GLY A 435 31.13 -34.27 -1.35
C GLY A 435 30.44 -35.39 -2.12
N GLU A 436 31.23 -36.14 -2.90
CA GLU A 436 30.84 -37.37 -3.62
C GLU A 436 29.83 -37.22 -4.77
N LYS A 437 29.10 -36.11 -4.87
CA LYS A 437 28.13 -35.83 -5.94
C LYS A 437 28.62 -34.71 -6.86
N PRO A 438 28.38 -34.79 -8.18
CA PRO A 438 28.67 -33.70 -9.09
C PRO A 438 27.82 -32.48 -8.71
N VAL A 439 28.38 -31.31 -8.97
CA VAL A 439 27.72 -30.01 -8.82
C VAL A 439 27.89 -29.31 -10.14
N ASP A 440 26.80 -28.84 -10.71
CA ASP A 440 26.85 -28.04 -11.92
C ASP A 440 27.40 -26.65 -11.58
N PRO A 441 28.50 -26.21 -12.24
CA PRO A 441 29.12 -24.93 -11.95
C PRO A 441 28.36 -23.80 -12.64
N PHE A 442 28.50 -22.58 -12.08
CA PHE A 442 28.01 -21.37 -12.72
C PHE A 442 28.83 -21.02 -13.98
N ASP A 443 28.17 -20.60 -15.06
CA ASP A 443 28.74 -20.20 -16.34
C ASP A 443 28.30 -18.77 -16.73
N ILE A 444 29.23 -17.98 -17.29
CA ILE A 444 28.91 -16.67 -17.86
C ILE A 444 29.07 -16.75 -19.38
N GLU A 445 27.96 -16.81 -20.11
CA GLU A 445 27.98 -16.82 -21.57
C GLU A 445 28.30 -15.43 -22.12
N LEU A 446 29.55 -15.20 -22.54
CA LEU A 446 29.98 -13.94 -23.15
C LEU A 446 29.66 -13.87 -24.65
N VAL A 447 28.89 -12.86 -25.06
CA VAL A 447 28.57 -12.59 -26.47
C VAL A 447 29.14 -11.23 -26.89
N PHE A 448 30.27 -11.25 -27.60
CA PHE A 448 30.93 -10.05 -28.12
C PHE A 448 30.23 -9.54 -29.39
N LEU A 449 29.62 -8.35 -29.31
CA LEU A 449 28.87 -7.75 -30.41
C LEU A 449 29.76 -6.95 -31.37
N ASP A 450 30.69 -6.18 -30.80
CA ASP A 450 31.70 -5.43 -31.54
C ASP A 450 33.11 -5.78 -31.04
N GLY A 451 34.05 -5.86 -31.98
CA GLY A 451 35.38 -6.39 -31.76
C GLY A 451 36.35 -5.35 -31.21
N GLY A 452 36.29 -5.13 -29.90
CA GLY A 452 37.48 -4.70 -29.15
C GLY A 452 38.71 -5.56 -29.47
N THR A 453 39.87 -5.20 -28.93
CA THR A 453 41.11 -5.92 -29.21
C THR A 453 41.07 -7.35 -28.67
N GLY A 454 41.91 -8.24 -29.20
CA GLY A 454 42.04 -9.60 -28.65
C GLY A 454 42.52 -9.63 -27.20
N GLU A 455 43.26 -8.60 -26.77
CA GLU A 455 43.73 -8.42 -25.41
C GLU A 455 42.57 -8.04 -24.46
N GLN A 456 41.72 -7.10 -24.87
CA GLN A 456 40.50 -6.73 -24.13
C GLN A 456 39.61 -7.95 -23.90
N ARG A 457 39.35 -8.73 -24.96
CA ARG A 457 38.57 -9.97 -24.87
C ARG A 457 39.16 -10.94 -23.85
N GLY A 458 40.47 -11.13 -23.87
CA GLY A 458 41.15 -12.01 -22.91
C GLY A 458 41.01 -11.55 -21.45
N VAL A 459 41.00 -10.23 -21.21
CA VAL A 459 40.76 -9.66 -19.87
C VAL A 459 39.29 -9.83 -19.44
N ILE A 460 38.34 -9.62 -20.36
CA ILE A 460 36.91 -9.80 -20.08
C ILE A 460 36.58 -11.26 -19.76
N GLU A 461 37.13 -12.21 -20.52
CA GLU A 461 37.02 -13.64 -20.22
C GLU A 461 37.69 -14.00 -18.88
N LYS A 462 38.75 -13.29 -18.48
CA LYS A 462 39.40 -13.50 -17.18
C LYS A 462 38.54 -13.00 -16.03
N ALA A 463 37.89 -11.85 -16.19
CA ALA A 463 36.92 -11.33 -15.22
C ALA A 463 35.71 -12.27 -15.08
N ALA A 464 35.19 -12.81 -16.18
CA ALA A 464 34.12 -13.83 -16.14
C ALA A 464 34.55 -15.06 -15.31
N ARG A 465 35.72 -15.65 -15.61
CA ARG A 465 36.28 -16.76 -14.81
C ARG A 465 36.50 -16.43 -13.34
N ARG A 466 36.82 -15.17 -13.02
CA ARG A 466 36.94 -14.73 -11.62
C ARG A 466 35.59 -14.82 -10.92
N TRP A 467 34.52 -14.34 -11.55
CA TRP A 467 33.17 -14.44 -10.99
C TRP A 467 32.60 -15.86 -10.98
N GLU A 468 32.89 -16.69 -11.99
CA GLU A 468 32.56 -18.13 -11.99
C GLU A 468 33.27 -18.89 -10.86
N SER A 469 34.43 -18.40 -10.38
CA SER A 469 35.08 -18.97 -9.18
C SER A 469 34.46 -18.51 -7.85
N VAL A 470 33.72 -17.39 -7.89
CA VAL A 470 33.05 -16.78 -6.74
C VAL A 470 31.65 -17.35 -6.59
N ILE A 471 30.90 -17.48 -7.68
CA ILE A 471 29.55 -18.08 -7.69
C ILE A 471 29.73 -19.58 -7.89
N ALA A 472 29.53 -20.35 -6.84
CA ALA A 472 29.99 -21.73 -6.74
C ALA A 472 29.04 -22.75 -7.38
N ARG A 473 27.81 -22.35 -7.71
CA ARG A 473 26.76 -23.23 -8.21
C ARG A 473 25.98 -22.58 -9.35
N ASP A 474 25.60 -23.41 -10.30
CA ASP A 474 24.54 -23.17 -11.27
C ASP A 474 23.27 -22.57 -10.64
N VAL A 475 22.64 -21.68 -11.40
CA VAL A 475 21.34 -21.08 -11.15
C VAL A 475 20.41 -21.38 -12.32
N PHE A 476 19.21 -21.88 -11.99
CA PHE A 476 18.19 -22.37 -12.94
C PHE A 476 18.22 -21.73 -14.35
N ASP A 477 18.40 -22.54 -15.39
CA ASP A 477 18.40 -22.06 -16.75
C ASP A 477 17.02 -21.56 -17.19
N TRP A 478 16.99 -20.51 -17.99
CA TRP A 478 15.74 -19.90 -18.45
C TRP A 478 15.53 -20.09 -19.95
N ASP A 479 14.34 -20.57 -20.36
CA ASP A 479 13.96 -20.66 -21.77
C ASP A 479 13.22 -19.39 -22.23
N HIS A 480 13.87 -18.59 -23.08
CA HIS A 480 13.27 -17.40 -23.69
C HIS A 480 12.42 -17.70 -24.95
N ALA A 481 11.91 -18.92 -25.12
CA ALA A 481 11.08 -19.29 -26.27
C ALA A 481 9.62 -18.78 -26.17
N ALA A 482 8.97 -18.70 -27.34
CA ALA A 482 7.54 -18.40 -27.54
C ALA A 482 6.99 -17.09 -26.93
N ALA A 483 6.67 -17.05 -25.63
CA ALA A 483 6.03 -15.92 -24.95
C ALA A 483 7.05 -14.94 -24.32
N ASP A 484 8.23 -15.44 -23.95
CA ASP A 484 9.26 -14.70 -23.21
C ASP A 484 10.44 -14.25 -24.09
N ARG A 485 10.17 -14.14 -25.40
CA ARG A 485 11.17 -13.70 -26.38
C ARG A 485 11.61 -12.27 -26.08
N VAL A 486 12.92 -12.10 -25.93
CA VAL A 486 13.53 -10.79 -25.71
C VAL A 486 13.78 -10.10 -27.06
N PRO A 487 13.19 -8.93 -27.33
CA PRO A 487 13.43 -8.19 -28.57
C PRO A 487 14.89 -7.73 -28.70
N ALA A 488 15.36 -7.59 -29.94
CA ALA A 488 16.66 -6.97 -30.21
C ALA A 488 16.73 -5.54 -29.66
N GLY A 489 17.90 -5.15 -29.16
CA GLY A 489 18.15 -3.84 -28.55
C GLY A 489 17.67 -3.69 -27.10
N THR A 490 17.15 -4.76 -26.48
CA THR A 490 16.71 -4.69 -25.07
C THR A 490 17.88 -4.54 -24.12
N CYS A 491 19.00 -5.22 -24.37
CA CYS A 491 20.20 -5.19 -23.55
C CYS A 491 21.21 -4.18 -24.09
N GLY A 492 20.69 -3.01 -24.49
CA GLY A 492 21.48 -1.95 -25.10
C GLY A 492 21.56 -1.99 -26.63
N PRO A 493 22.12 -0.94 -27.26
CA PRO A 493 22.23 -0.83 -28.71
C PRO A 493 23.00 -2.00 -29.33
N GLY A 494 22.45 -2.58 -30.40
CA GLY A 494 23.10 -3.67 -31.14
C GLY A 494 22.88 -5.07 -30.55
N SER A 495 22.27 -5.21 -29.36
CA SER A 495 21.99 -6.52 -28.79
C SER A 495 21.03 -7.33 -29.68
N PRO A 496 21.31 -8.61 -29.96
CA PRO A 496 20.41 -9.46 -30.74
C PRO A 496 19.12 -9.74 -29.97
N ALA A 497 18.12 -10.27 -30.68
CA ALA A 497 16.95 -10.85 -30.01
C ALA A 497 17.34 -12.21 -29.41
N VAL A 498 16.90 -12.49 -28.18
CA VAL A 498 17.11 -13.76 -27.49
C VAL A 498 15.81 -14.56 -27.54
N ALA A 499 15.89 -15.82 -27.98
CA ALA A 499 14.74 -16.69 -28.22
C ALA A 499 15.10 -18.17 -28.02
N ASP A 500 16.08 -18.40 -27.15
CA ASP A 500 16.73 -19.66 -26.85
C ASP A 500 16.93 -19.80 -25.34
N ARG A 501 17.29 -21.00 -24.90
CA ARG A 501 17.60 -21.28 -23.50
C ARG A 501 18.94 -20.64 -23.14
N VAL A 502 18.95 -19.88 -22.05
CA VAL A 502 20.14 -19.29 -21.44
C VAL A 502 20.40 -20.05 -20.16
N ASP A 503 21.54 -20.74 -20.14
CA ASP A 503 22.11 -21.31 -18.94
C ASP A 503 22.73 -20.17 -18.12
N ASP A 504 22.48 -20.16 -16.81
CA ASP A 504 22.92 -19.14 -15.85
C ASP A 504 22.68 -17.66 -16.21
N ILE A 505 23.59 -17.07 -16.99
CA ILE A 505 23.55 -15.69 -17.47
C ILE A 505 24.27 -15.55 -18.82
N ARG A 506 23.67 -14.77 -19.73
CA ARG A 506 24.32 -14.29 -20.96
C ARG A 506 24.63 -12.79 -20.87
N VAL A 507 25.89 -12.43 -21.10
CA VAL A 507 26.38 -11.05 -21.04
C VAL A 507 26.79 -10.58 -22.43
N PHE A 508 26.09 -9.56 -22.94
CA PHE A 508 26.44 -8.92 -24.21
C PHE A 508 27.53 -7.88 -24.00
N VAL A 509 28.64 -8.02 -24.72
CA VAL A 509 29.80 -7.15 -24.54
C VAL A 509 30.03 -6.29 -25.78
N THR A 510 30.09 -4.99 -25.59
CA THR A 510 30.33 -3.99 -26.64
C THR A 510 31.50 -3.11 -26.26
N VAL A 511 32.45 -2.90 -27.18
CA VAL A 511 33.50 -1.87 -27.06
C VAL A 511 33.25 -0.86 -28.18
N GLY A 512 32.73 0.30 -27.82
CA GLY A 512 32.20 1.29 -28.76
C GLY A 512 32.31 2.71 -28.22
N SER A 513 31.69 3.69 -28.87
CA SER A 513 31.70 5.08 -28.38
C SER A 513 30.52 5.29 -27.44
N ILE A 514 30.77 5.78 -26.22
CA ILE A 514 29.72 6.20 -25.27
C ILE A 514 29.58 7.73 -25.35
N ASP A 515 30.60 8.46 -24.89
CA ASP A 515 30.59 9.92 -24.87
C ASP A 515 31.96 10.58 -25.13
N GLY A 516 32.98 9.78 -25.41
CA GLY A 516 34.32 10.25 -25.76
C GLY A 516 35.19 10.50 -24.51
N PRO A 517 36.45 10.94 -24.69
CA PRO A 517 37.45 10.82 -23.63
C PRO A 517 37.11 11.59 -22.34
N GLY A 518 37.29 10.93 -21.20
CA GLY A 518 37.35 11.51 -19.87
C GLY A 518 36.02 11.64 -19.11
N ASN A 519 34.95 11.00 -19.59
CA ASN A 519 33.66 10.93 -18.89
C ASN A 519 33.32 9.47 -18.53
N THR A 520 32.33 8.85 -19.18
CA THR A 520 31.87 7.50 -18.85
C THR A 520 32.80 6.43 -19.41
N VAL A 521 33.50 5.73 -18.52
CA VAL A 521 34.46 4.69 -18.92
C VAL A 521 33.76 3.41 -19.39
N ALA A 522 32.66 3.02 -18.74
CA ALA A 522 31.78 1.93 -19.18
C ALA A 522 30.37 2.11 -18.60
N GLN A 523 29.45 1.26 -19.06
CA GLN A 523 28.13 1.04 -18.47
C GLN A 523 27.83 -0.46 -18.44
N SER A 524 27.36 -0.95 -17.30
CA SER A 524 26.98 -2.34 -17.10
C SER A 524 25.72 -2.49 -16.25
N GLY A 525 25.02 -3.60 -16.44
CA GLY A 525 23.89 -3.96 -15.61
C GLY A 525 23.02 -5.06 -16.22
N PRO A 526 22.08 -5.61 -15.44
CA PRO A 526 21.13 -6.56 -15.95
C PRO A 526 20.11 -5.85 -16.84
N CYS A 527 19.75 -6.48 -17.96
CA CYS A 527 18.61 -6.05 -18.77
C CYS A 527 17.36 -6.90 -18.50
N TRP A 528 17.57 -8.12 -18.00
CA TRP A 528 16.50 -9.07 -17.72
C TRP A 528 16.84 -9.91 -16.48
N VAL A 529 15.90 -10.01 -15.55
CA VAL A 529 15.99 -10.86 -14.36
C VAL A 529 14.90 -11.91 -14.39
N ARG A 530 15.20 -13.10 -13.84
CA ARG A 530 14.26 -14.22 -13.74
C ARG A 530 13.91 -14.50 -12.27
N PRO A 531 12.66 -14.90 -11.98
CA PRO A 531 12.31 -15.50 -10.70
C PRO A 531 12.88 -16.91 -10.60
N HIS A 532 13.03 -17.39 -9.36
CA HIS A 532 13.24 -18.80 -9.11
C HIS A 532 12.01 -19.61 -9.60
N PRO A 533 12.19 -20.77 -10.26
CA PRO A 533 11.10 -21.51 -10.93
C PRO A 533 10.09 -22.17 -9.99
N VAL A 534 10.35 -22.18 -8.69
CA VAL A 534 9.46 -22.80 -7.70
C VAL A 534 8.21 -21.95 -7.53
N GLU A 535 7.05 -22.54 -7.84
CA GLU A 535 5.74 -21.89 -7.66
C GLU A 535 5.57 -21.44 -6.20
N GLY A 536 5.31 -20.14 -5.99
CA GLY A 536 5.27 -19.52 -4.66
C GLY A 536 6.59 -18.87 -4.18
N ALA A 537 7.70 -19.10 -4.88
CA ALA A 537 8.97 -18.37 -4.71
C ALA A 537 9.16 -17.22 -5.72
N GLU A 538 8.17 -16.98 -6.59
CA GLU A 538 8.21 -16.16 -7.82
C GLU A 538 8.50 -14.66 -7.64
N GLY A 539 8.76 -14.19 -6.42
CA GLY A 539 9.18 -12.82 -6.12
C GLY A 539 10.24 -12.71 -5.03
N ILE A 540 10.80 -13.84 -4.61
CA ILE A 540 11.73 -13.91 -3.48
C ILE A 540 13.17 -13.84 -4.00
N TRP A 541 13.50 -14.69 -4.97
CA TRP A 541 14.83 -14.74 -5.56
C TRP A 541 14.75 -14.29 -7.02
N LEU A 542 15.38 -13.16 -7.32
CA LEU A 542 15.49 -12.61 -8.66
C LEU A 542 16.96 -12.51 -9.05
N GLN A 543 17.33 -13.22 -10.11
CA GLN A 543 18.69 -13.29 -10.62
C GLN A 543 18.75 -12.85 -12.08
N PRO A 544 19.77 -12.06 -12.48
CA PRO A 544 20.02 -11.75 -13.88
C PRO A 544 20.14 -13.00 -14.76
N THR A 545 19.41 -13.01 -15.87
CA THR A 545 19.56 -14.00 -16.95
C THR A 545 20.20 -13.38 -18.19
N LEU A 546 19.94 -12.08 -18.42
CA LEU A 546 20.61 -11.31 -19.47
C LEU A 546 21.17 -10.02 -18.87
N ALA A 547 22.39 -9.70 -19.25
CA ALA A 547 23.05 -8.46 -18.92
C ALA A 547 23.86 -7.93 -20.11
N ALA A 548 24.38 -6.71 -19.97
CA ALA A 548 25.31 -6.18 -20.95
C ALA A 548 26.40 -5.34 -20.28
N ILE A 549 27.55 -5.29 -20.93
CA ILE A 549 28.70 -4.45 -20.59
C ILE A 549 29.05 -3.64 -21.84
N TYR A 550 29.06 -2.32 -21.71
CA TYR A 550 29.47 -1.40 -22.75
C TYR A 550 30.70 -0.63 -22.28
N LEU A 551 31.86 -0.84 -22.91
CA LEU A 551 33.09 -0.11 -22.62
C LEU A 551 33.29 1.04 -23.62
N ASP A 552 33.64 2.25 -23.16
CA ASP A 552 33.97 3.36 -24.06
C ASP A 552 35.38 3.17 -24.65
N ALA A 553 35.43 2.88 -25.95
CA ALA A 553 36.65 2.75 -26.73
C ALA A 553 37.57 3.99 -26.64
N ALA A 554 37.04 5.17 -26.31
CA ALA A 554 37.82 6.38 -26.12
C ALA A 554 38.65 6.38 -24.82
N ASP A 555 38.21 5.66 -23.79
CA ASP A 555 38.79 5.66 -22.44
C ASP A 555 39.48 4.35 -22.08
N VAL A 556 39.05 3.23 -22.66
CA VAL A 556 39.64 1.90 -22.41
C VAL A 556 41.16 1.90 -22.62
N ALA A 557 41.70 2.63 -23.60
CA ALA A 557 43.14 2.69 -23.85
C ALA A 557 43.93 3.30 -22.69
N LEU A 558 43.35 4.26 -21.94
CA LEU A 558 43.98 4.84 -20.76
C LEU A 558 43.94 3.85 -19.60
N VAL A 559 42.78 3.24 -19.35
CA VAL A 559 42.58 2.20 -18.32
C VAL A 559 43.55 1.03 -18.50
N GLU A 560 43.73 0.59 -19.76
CA GLU A 560 44.72 -0.42 -20.14
C GLU A 560 46.15 0.01 -19.84
N SER A 561 46.52 1.24 -20.20
CA SER A 561 47.89 1.73 -20.03
C SER A 561 48.30 1.88 -18.56
N GLU A 562 47.34 2.11 -17.68
CA GLU A 562 47.52 2.16 -16.23
C GLU A 562 47.39 0.77 -15.57
N GLY A 563 47.12 -0.29 -16.34
CA GLY A 563 47.03 -1.67 -15.84
C GLY A 563 45.73 -2.00 -15.10
N MET A 564 44.71 -1.14 -15.18
CA MET A 564 43.48 -1.24 -14.39
C MET A 564 42.33 -1.97 -15.10
N LEU A 565 42.53 -2.40 -16.36
CA LEU A 565 41.45 -2.98 -17.17
C LEU A 565 40.82 -4.23 -16.51
N GLU A 566 41.62 -5.05 -15.84
CA GLU A 566 41.10 -6.25 -15.18
C GLU A 566 40.20 -5.93 -13.99
N SER A 567 40.64 -5.07 -13.06
CA SER A 567 39.80 -4.62 -11.93
C SER A 567 38.55 -3.93 -12.43
N PHE A 568 38.68 -3.08 -13.45
CA PHE A 568 37.57 -2.38 -14.06
C PHE A 568 36.52 -3.33 -14.66
N VAL A 569 36.91 -4.26 -15.53
CA VAL A 569 35.93 -5.20 -16.10
C VAL A 569 35.35 -6.14 -15.04
N THR A 570 36.14 -6.48 -14.00
CA THR A 570 35.62 -7.27 -12.88
C THR A 570 34.55 -6.51 -12.10
N HIS A 571 34.70 -5.19 -11.93
CA HIS A 571 33.68 -4.29 -11.39
C HIS A 571 32.40 -4.30 -12.24
N GLU A 572 32.53 -4.03 -13.55
CA GLU A 572 31.39 -4.00 -14.47
C GLU A 572 30.63 -5.34 -14.49
N MET A 573 31.34 -6.46 -14.40
CA MET A 573 30.72 -7.77 -14.33
C MET A 573 29.89 -7.96 -13.05
N ALA A 574 30.26 -7.34 -11.92
CA ALA A 574 29.46 -7.37 -10.70
C ALA A 574 28.09 -6.70 -10.90
N HIS A 575 28.07 -5.55 -11.58
CA HIS A 575 26.81 -4.89 -11.96
C HIS A 575 25.96 -5.80 -12.85
N ALA A 576 26.57 -6.45 -13.85
CA ALA A 576 25.87 -7.42 -14.71
C ALA A 576 25.25 -8.59 -13.91
N LEU A 577 25.91 -9.03 -12.84
CA LEU A 577 25.47 -10.08 -11.92
C LEU A 577 24.45 -9.59 -10.87
N GLY A 578 24.02 -8.33 -10.93
CA GLY A 578 22.92 -7.82 -10.12
C GLY A 578 23.36 -7.01 -8.90
N PHE A 579 24.60 -6.54 -8.87
CA PHE A 579 25.07 -5.52 -7.94
C PHE A 579 24.47 -4.14 -8.33
N VAL A 580 23.15 -4.00 -8.29
CA VAL A 580 22.45 -2.77 -8.69
C VAL A 580 21.22 -2.55 -7.81
N PRO A 581 20.83 -1.29 -7.55
CA PRO A 581 19.69 -0.98 -6.69
C PRO A 581 18.37 -1.61 -7.17
N GLU A 582 18.18 -1.80 -8.47
CA GLU A 582 17.01 -2.48 -9.03
C GLU A 582 16.88 -3.90 -8.49
N VAL A 583 17.99 -4.63 -8.36
CA VAL A 583 17.97 -6.00 -7.81
C VAL A 583 17.86 -5.92 -6.30
N TRP A 584 18.68 -5.12 -5.63
CA TRP A 584 18.69 -5.02 -4.16
C TRP A 584 17.34 -4.60 -3.57
N ASN A 585 16.64 -3.65 -4.19
CA ASN A 585 15.32 -3.21 -3.74
C ASN A 585 14.28 -4.34 -3.79
N ARG A 586 14.37 -5.23 -4.79
CA ARG A 586 13.43 -6.35 -4.91
C ARG A 586 13.68 -7.44 -3.88
N HIS A 587 14.93 -7.58 -3.43
CA HIS A 587 15.31 -8.44 -2.31
C HIS A 587 15.17 -7.74 -0.95
N ASP A 588 14.65 -6.50 -0.90
CA ASP A 588 14.53 -5.70 0.32
C ASP A 588 15.89 -5.52 1.06
N ARG A 589 16.97 -5.42 0.28
CA ARG A 589 18.35 -5.29 0.76
C ARG A 589 18.87 -3.87 0.74
N LEU A 590 18.24 -2.93 0.03
CA LEU A 590 18.64 -1.52 0.09
C LEU A 590 17.71 -0.75 1.03
N ARG A 591 18.28 -0.07 2.02
CA ARG A 591 17.53 0.74 3.00
C ARG A 591 17.92 2.19 2.89
N ASN A 592 16.93 3.08 3.06
CA ASN A 592 17.08 4.53 2.98
C ASN A 592 17.78 4.99 1.68
N PRO A 593 17.27 4.63 0.49
CA PRO A 593 17.87 5.05 -0.78
C PRO A 593 18.05 6.57 -0.84
N SER A 594 19.19 7.02 -1.34
CA SER A 594 19.53 8.43 -1.50
C SER A 594 18.93 9.02 -2.77
N ILE A 595 18.76 8.20 -3.83
CA ILE A 595 18.09 8.64 -5.04
C ILE A 595 16.56 8.63 -4.85
N PRO A 596 15.81 9.56 -5.49
CA PRO A 596 16.30 10.61 -6.39
C PRO A 596 16.67 11.94 -5.70
N HIS A 597 16.35 12.16 -4.41
CA HIS A 597 16.40 13.52 -3.81
C HIS A 597 16.87 13.59 -2.35
N SER A 598 17.54 12.57 -1.82
CA SER A 598 17.93 12.46 -0.41
C SER A 598 19.46 12.33 -0.22
N PRO A 599 20.27 13.30 -0.70
CA PRO A 599 21.72 13.23 -0.54
C PRO A 599 22.10 13.19 0.95
N GLY A 600 23.02 12.30 1.30
CA GLY A 600 23.48 12.12 2.68
C GLY A 600 22.57 11.26 3.56
N ALA A 601 21.52 10.63 3.00
CA ALA A 601 20.72 9.62 3.69
C ALA A 601 21.63 8.50 4.24
N ASP A 602 21.24 7.84 5.33
CA ASP A 602 22.00 6.68 5.85
C ASP A 602 21.69 5.43 5.03
N THR A 603 22.00 5.51 3.73
CA THR A 603 21.79 4.46 2.74
C THR A 603 22.73 3.30 3.00
N HIS A 604 22.19 2.09 3.05
CA HIS A 604 22.96 0.90 3.40
C HIS A 604 22.36 -0.38 2.85
N PHE A 605 23.22 -1.39 2.70
CA PHE A 605 22.83 -2.74 2.30
C PHE A 605 22.53 -3.58 3.54
N ALA A 606 21.27 -4.00 3.69
CA ALA A 606 20.73 -4.75 4.82
C ALA A 606 20.71 -6.26 4.56
N GLY A 607 21.80 -6.79 4.00
CA GLY A 607 22.01 -8.23 3.88
C GLY A 607 22.76 -8.80 5.10
N PRO A 608 22.22 -9.82 5.79
CA PRO A 608 22.80 -10.30 7.04
C PRO A 608 24.22 -10.86 6.86
N ARG A 609 24.55 -11.51 5.74
CA ARG A 609 25.89 -12.06 5.50
C ARG A 609 26.89 -10.95 5.19
N ALA A 610 26.52 -10.01 4.32
CA ALA A 610 27.34 -8.84 4.03
C ALA A 610 27.60 -8.00 5.30
N VAL A 611 26.60 -7.86 6.18
CA VAL A 611 26.74 -7.19 7.48
C VAL A 611 27.73 -7.92 8.40
N ALA A 612 27.62 -9.26 8.51
CA ALA A 612 28.56 -10.05 9.29
C ALA A 612 29.99 -9.95 8.75
N ALA A 613 30.16 -10.00 7.42
CA ALA A 613 31.45 -9.81 6.75
C ALA A 613 32.02 -8.40 6.99
N PHE A 614 31.18 -7.37 6.97
CA PHE A 614 31.59 -5.99 7.22
C PHE A 614 32.07 -5.81 8.66
N ASP A 615 31.36 -6.38 9.63
CA ASP A 615 31.78 -6.33 11.02
C ASP A 615 33.11 -7.09 11.25
N ALA A 616 33.27 -8.25 10.61
CA ALA A 616 34.52 -9.04 10.64
C ALA A 616 35.71 -8.30 9.99
N ALA A 617 35.47 -7.50 8.95
CA ALA A 617 36.47 -6.67 8.28
C ALA A 617 36.82 -5.38 9.06
N GLY A 618 36.41 -5.25 10.34
CA GLY A 618 36.70 -4.09 11.19
C GLY A 618 35.56 -3.08 11.32
N GLY A 619 34.42 -3.33 10.67
CA GLY A 619 33.23 -2.48 10.70
C GLY A 619 32.40 -2.55 11.98
N ALA A 620 32.73 -3.43 12.94
CA ALA A 620 31.94 -3.64 14.16
C ALA A 620 31.70 -2.35 14.96
N ALA A 621 32.68 -1.45 15.02
CA ALA A 621 32.58 -0.16 15.73
C ALA A 621 31.95 0.97 14.88
N TYR A 622 31.56 0.71 13.63
CA TYR A 622 30.89 1.69 12.80
C TYR A 622 29.53 2.06 13.41
N ALA A 623 29.34 3.35 13.69
CA ALA A 623 28.25 3.86 14.53
C ALA A 623 26.91 4.06 13.80
N ARG A 624 26.91 4.00 12.46
CA ARG A 624 25.73 4.11 11.60
C ARG A 624 25.30 2.73 11.12
N ALA A 625 24.28 2.66 10.27
CA ALA A 625 23.86 1.41 9.65
C ALA A 625 25.02 0.72 8.90
N LYS A 626 25.15 -0.60 9.07
CA LYS A 626 26.26 -1.42 8.54
C LYS A 626 26.20 -1.54 7.02
N VAL A 627 27.34 -1.82 6.37
CA VAL A 627 27.49 -1.88 4.90
C VAL A 627 26.97 -0.60 4.22
N PRO A 628 27.57 0.57 4.51
CA PRO A 628 27.13 1.83 3.96
C PRO A 628 27.28 1.88 2.44
N VAL A 629 26.22 2.31 1.76
CA VAL A 629 26.14 2.49 0.31
C VAL A 629 26.35 3.96 -0.03
N GLU A 630 26.90 4.24 -1.20
CA GLU A 630 27.16 5.59 -1.68
C GLU A 630 25.85 6.40 -1.79
N ASN A 631 25.85 7.64 -1.26
CA ASN A 631 24.61 8.35 -0.92
C ASN A 631 24.58 9.79 -1.44
N GLY A 632 25.34 10.09 -2.50
CA GLY A 632 25.41 11.40 -3.13
C GLY A 632 24.12 11.84 -3.85
N ALA A 633 23.11 10.96 -3.97
CA ALA A 633 21.88 11.15 -4.74
C ALA A 633 22.12 11.52 -6.22
N THR A 634 23.12 10.92 -6.86
CA THR A 634 23.38 11.04 -8.30
C THR A 634 23.03 9.71 -8.98
N GLU A 635 22.15 9.75 -9.99
CA GLU A 635 21.74 8.56 -10.77
C GLU A 635 22.95 7.96 -11.49
N GLY A 636 23.09 6.63 -11.50
CA GLY A 636 24.26 5.93 -12.05
C GLY A 636 25.48 5.85 -11.10
N PHE A 637 25.44 6.57 -9.97
CA PHE A 637 26.51 6.61 -8.95
C PHE A 637 26.03 6.10 -7.59
N SER A 638 24.97 6.73 -7.09
CA SER A 638 24.46 6.51 -5.75
C SER A 638 23.56 5.29 -5.71
N ASP A 639 23.49 4.66 -4.54
CA ASP A 639 22.67 3.48 -4.27
C ASP A 639 23.11 2.20 -5.02
N SER A 640 24.24 2.23 -5.74
CA SER A 640 24.80 1.10 -6.50
C SER A 640 26.25 0.74 -6.20
N HIS A 641 26.91 1.50 -5.32
CA HIS A 641 28.30 1.31 -4.93
C HIS A 641 28.46 1.29 -3.43
N TRP A 642 29.52 0.66 -2.94
CA TRP A 642 29.94 0.86 -1.57
C TRP A 642 30.38 2.29 -1.32
N ARG A 643 30.14 2.79 -0.11
CA ARG A 643 30.47 4.17 0.23
C ARG A 643 31.98 4.36 0.22
N GLU A 644 32.47 5.21 -0.71
CA GLU A 644 33.89 5.45 -0.94
C GLU A 644 34.63 5.85 0.35
N SER A 645 34.01 6.72 1.15
CA SER A 645 34.59 7.21 2.41
C SER A 645 34.81 6.15 3.51
N VAL A 646 34.30 4.93 3.30
CA VAL A 646 34.38 3.79 4.23
C VAL A 646 35.16 2.63 3.61
N PHE A 647 34.92 2.33 2.34
CA PHE A 647 35.51 1.18 1.66
C PHE A 647 36.82 1.51 0.93
N GLY A 648 36.99 2.72 0.39
CA GLY A 648 38.21 3.13 -0.29
C GLY A 648 38.52 2.25 -1.50
N ASP A 649 39.64 1.53 -1.46
CA ASP A 649 40.16 0.76 -2.61
C ASP A 649 39.39 -0.56 -2.89
N GLU A 650 38.23 -0.79 -2.27
CA GLU A 650 37.43 -2.01 -2.52
C GLU A 650 36.86 -2.00 -3.94
N LEU A 651 36.84 -3.16 -4.59
CA LEU A 651 36.43 -3.31 -6.00
C LEU A 651 35.16 -2.56 -6.38
N MET A 652 34.09 -2.64 -5.59
CA MET A 652 32.77 -2.04 -5.82
C MET A 652 32.59 -0.65 -5.20
N SER A 653 33.69 0.01 -4.84
CA SER A 653 33.69 1.44 -4.55
C SER A 653 33.70 2.22 -5.88
N PRO A 654 33.16 3.44 -5.92
CA PRO A 654 32.95 4.15 -7.17
C PRO A 654 34.23 4.81 -7.72
N LEU A 655 35.36 4.71 -7.02
CA LEU A 655 36.64 5.23 -7.47
C LEU A 655 37.67 4.10 -7.52
N LEU A 656 38.22 3.81 -8.70
CA LEU A 656 39.37 2.91 -8.79
C LEU A 656 40.65 3.70 -8.52
N THR A 657 41.35 3.37 -7.44
CA THR A 657 42.60 4.05 -7.05
C THR A 657 43.74 3.10 -6.66
N GLY A 658 44.97 3.42 -7.06
CA GLY A 658 46.13 2.56 -6.80
C GLY A 658 46.28 1.39 -7.78
N ASP A 659 47.07 0.38 -7.41
CA ASP A 659 47.48 -0.70 -8.33
C ASP A 659 46.59 -1.97 -8.24
N VAL A 660 45.81 -2.14 -7.16
CA VAL A 660 45.00 -3.35 -6.91
C VAL A 660 43.70 -2.96 -6.22
N GLN A 661 42.58 -3.52 -6.69
CA GLN A 661 41.26 -3.38 -6.09
C GLN A 661 40.81 -4.74 -5.54
N PRO A 662 40.87 -5.00 -4.21
CA PRO A 662 40.41 -6.26 -3.63
C PRO A 662 38.91 -6.48 -3.83
N LEU A 663 38.54 -7.69 -4.29
CA LEU A 663 37.18 -8.19 -4.18
C LEU A 663 36.94 -8.68 -2.74
N SER A 664 36.28 -7.86 -1.93
CA SER A 664 36.10 -8.17 -0.51
C SER A 664 35.10 -9.30 -0.27
N LEU A 665 35.23 -9.95 0.90
CA LEU A 665 34.22 -10.89 1.39
C LEU A 665 32.84 -10.23 1.53
N ILE A 666 32.79 -8.92 1.78
CA ILE A 666 31.54 -8.16 1.91
C ILE A 666 30.79 -8.16 0.57
N THR A 667 31.49 -7.91 -0.53
CA THR A 667 30.93 -7.96 -1.88
C THR A 667 30.49 -9.37 -2.24
N ILE A 668 31.30 -10.38 -1.95
CA ILE A 668 30.94 -11.79 -2.21
C ILE A 668 29.68 -12.20 -1.43
N GLU A 669 29.62 -11.92 -0.13
CA GLU A 669 28.46 -12.25 0.70
C GLU A 669 27.21 -11.43 0.34
N SER A 670 27.37 -10.24 -0.27
CA SER A 670 26.23 -9.49 -0.80
C SER A 670 25.51 -10.25 -1.93
N LEU A 671 26.25 -11.03 -2.74
CA LEU A 671 25.66 -11.91 -3.76
C LEU A 671 24.90 -13.07 -3.12
N TYR A 672 25.39 -13.61 -1.99
CA TYR A 672 24.64 -14.59 -1.20
C TYR A 672 23.31 -14.05 -0.70
N ASP A 673 23.32 -12.82 -0.20
CA ASP A 673 22.13 -12.17 0.35
C ASP A 673 21.03 -11.90 -0.70
N ILE A 674 21.39 -11.88 -1.99
CA ILE A 674 20.47 -11.78 -3.14
C ILE A 674 20.25 -13.10 -3.91
N GLY A 675 20.75 -14.24 -3.41
CA GLY A 675 20.35 -15.56 -3.88
C GLY A 675 21.39 -16.41 -4.60
N TYR A 676 22.62 -15.92 -4.80
CA TYR A 676 23.69 -16.76 -5.32
C TYR A 676 24.27 -17.67 -4.24
N GLU A 677 24.72 -18.87 -4.62
CA GLU A 677 25.61 -19.65 -3.78
C GLU A 677 27.05 -19.21 -4.05
N VAL A 678 27.77 -18.78 -3.02
CA VAL A 678 29.09 -18.15 -3.19
C VAL A 678 30.19 -18.82 -2.39
N ASN A 679 31.35 -18.91 -3.03
CA ASN A 679 32.61 -19.35 -2.46
C ASN A 679 33.32 -18.21 -1.74
N VAL A 680 33.18 -18.17 -0.42
CA VAL A 680 33.82 -17.16 0.44
C VAL A 680 35.35 -17.21 0.43
N ALA A 681 35.95 -18.36 0.08
CA ALA A 681 37.40 -18.48 -0.04
C ALA A 681 37.97 -17.77 -1.28
N ALA A 682 37.11 -17.34 -2.21
CA ALA A 682 37.49 -16.53 -3.35
C ALA A 682 37.77 -15.06 -2.98
N ALA A 683 37.43 -14.62 -1.76
CA ALA A 683 37.64 -13.24 -1.30
C ALA A 683 39.12 -12.86 -1.25
N ASP A 684 39.42 -11.63 -1.66
CA ASP A 684 40.71 -10.99 -1.41
C ASP A 684 40.74 -10.39 0.01
N GLU A 685 41.93 -10.27 0.59
CA GLU A 685 42.09 -9.61 1.90
C GLU A 685 41.66 -8.14 1.82
N PHE A 686 40.76 -7.73 2.73
CA PHE A 686 40.23 -6.37 2.79
C PHE A 686 39.88 -5.99 4.24
N GLU A 687 40.13 -4.73 4.60
CA GLU A 687 39.77 -4.15 5.89
C GLU A 687 39.02 -2.83 5.69
N VAL A 688 37.92 -2.64 6.44
CA VAL A 688 37.13 -1.41 6.44
C VAL A 688 37.92 -0.31 7.12
N ARG A 689 38.12 0.81 6.41
CA ARG A 689 38.80 1.98 6.97
C ARG A 689 37.79 2.78 7.81
N GLY A 690 38.12 3.03 9.08
CA GLY A 690 37.35 3.96 9.89
C GLY A 690 37.29 5.34 9.23
N ALA A 691 36.12 5.99 9.27
CA ALA A 691 35.87 7.26 8.61
C ALA A 691 36.99 8.29 8.87
N GLY A 692 37.74 8.65 7.82
CA GLY A 692 38.73 9.74 7.85
C GLY A 692 40.20 9.38 7.60
N ALA A 693 40.56 8.12 7.36
CA ALA A 693 41.94 7.73 7.02
C ALA A 693 42.17 7.64 5.50
N ARG A 694 42.42 8.79 4.84
CA ARG A 694 42.84 8.82 3.44
C ARG A 694 44.36 8.61 3.34
N VAL A 695 44.80 7.48 2.82
CA VAL A 695 46.12 7.39 2.16
C VAL A 695 45.85 7.55 0.68
N VAL A 696 46.07 8.74 0.14
CA VAL A 696 46.11 8.93 -1.31
C VAL A 696 47.36 8.22 -1.80
N SER A 697 47.20 7.02 -2.37
CA SER A 697 48.22 6.46 -3.23
C SER A 697 48.38 7.43 -4.41
N GLY A 698 49.62 7.78 -4.76
CA GLY A 698 49.88 8.65 -5.91
C GLY A 698 49.68 7.86 -7.20
N GLY A 699 48.51 7.97 -7.82
CA GLY A 699 48.15 7.31 -9.07
C GLY A 699 47.01 8.03 -9.81
N VAL A 700 46.71 7.61 -11.04
CA VAL A 700 45.52 8.06 -11.79
C VAL A 700 44.27 7.53 -11.09
N VAL A 701 43.24 8.36 -10.98
CA VAL A 701 41.94 7.98 -10.41
C VAL A 701 40.94 7.85 -11.56
N PHE A 702 40.27 6.70 -11.66
CA PHE A 702 39.16 6.49 -12.56
C PHE A 702 37.85 6.63 -11.79
N ASP A 703 36.99 7.55 -12.24
CA ASP A 703 35.67 7.79 -11.67
C ASP A 703 34.65 6.86 -12.35
N LEU A 704 34.06 5.97 -11.58
CA LEU A 704 33.08 5.00 -12.03
C LEU A 704 31.64 5.46 -11.79
N GLY A 705 31.40 6.70 -11.33
CA GLY A 705 30.06 7.11 -10.91
C GLY A 705 28.98 7.22 -11.99
N ASN A 706 29.19 6.77 -13.22
CA ASN A 706 28.13 6.70 -14.23
C ASN A 706 28.15 5.35 -14.97
N ASP A 707 28.59 4.29 -14.30
CA ASP A 707 28.80 2.95 -14.84
C ASP A 707 27.63 1.99 -14.66
N VAL A 708 26.62 2.33 -13.87
CA VAL A 708 25.37 1.58 -13.88
C VAL A 708 24.55 1.97 -15.11
N ALA A 709 24.30 0.98 -15.97
CA ALA A 709 23.54 1.20 -17.18
C ALA A 709 22.09 1.61 -16.86
N PRO A 710 21.53 2.67 -17.52
CA PRO A 710 20.18 3.16 -17.25
C PRO A 710 19.09 2.28 -17.89
N TRP A 711 19.38 1.01 -18.18
CA TRP A 711 18.44 0.13 -18.85
C TRP A 711 17.32 -0.26 -17.89
N ARG A 712 16.08 -0.20 -18.37
CA ARG A 712 14.94 -0.68 -17.60
C ARG A 712 15.04 -2.20 -17.43
N VAL A 713 15.41 -2.64 -16.22
CA VAL A 713 15.43 -4.05 -15.85
C VAL A 713 14.01 -4.64 -15.97
N ARG A 714 13.82 -5.59 -16.88
CA ARG A 714 12.55 -6.31 -17.06
C ARG A 714 12.50 -7.53 -16.15
N VAL A 715 11.32 -7.77 -15.61
CA VAL A 715 11.00 -8.95 -14.78
C VAL A 715 10.00 -9.79 -15.58
N LEU A 716 10.18 -11.10 -15.52
CA LEU A 716 9.26 -12.10 -16.10
C LEU A 716 8.00 -12.23 -15.25
#